data_AF-A0A5C5Q9B4-F1
#
_entry.id   AF-A0A5C5Q9B4-F1
#
_cell.length_a   1.000
_cell.length_b   1.000
_cell.length_c   1.000
_cell.angle_alpha   90.00
_cell.angle_beta   90.00
_cell.angle_gamma   90.00
#
_symmetry.space_group_name_H-M   'P 1'
#
loop_
_entity.id
_entity.type
_entity.pdbx_description
1 polymer ?
#
loop_
_entity_poly.entity_id
_entity_poly.type
_entity_poly.pdbx_seq_one_letter_code
_entity_poly.pdbx_strand_id
1 'polypeptide(L)'
;MTMLMLLPSTGSPIFTAALPPTEVPAASQQARPQTPVVRQRRALADEPVADHPWTRLPTRDPDRAAAADAQLSERVAAAEDSGHTLIEVPPDSRVGPAMRLYQQVFNQPALQQWIADQGLEPSTLTLHRHRVEGYVNHNGVRREVRFTLTDHSGWNEVSRTLRPIRDALDPMDQGLPAVGRDDALWLPRERVAQANVGNLEQTWRVIGDLEERHALADHLEAGLEDLPDAVRTDWSAHASALSPASSLPARSGAAMERLQRFVSRPEMLSLLQREGFDWTDRPFRVSEGRLERLSPVGGWVDLSHYVEADDALRAELKALTTLSVPLGNAIYSTPRYDMRQLLDFKGLGSPRTVAETRNVIQWLRLSLPPAPALGDYSGLARRQGLAATLTEDDKNTLDRIAGIRLDDIKPGEIAGYSIYQPANMGRSFAEVRGDIERHLQEQKGLTPSLAVVAAEVCLAQAAPEMCVQDLPDSMRIGTPAWMELRLGCAMADHHAPGTSQMMNERQVTALATLAPTSEGHAQLMQLRALKIIVDWGVLNGVIRLRSDGEYSQHNIQDATRAFFQQRDDATEAFTRASTELPTRKALAIKELLRVFPGTTVDELERMTLQLASAEDRRNLPVSEPRSRSLVETYMTGDLTPGKWVFSDDMPKSPLPAPTPYQVGRTPHVTAAAREELDRRIRHLPDLDERLETAVDQHYKQLQSAYATKLKLMFAQLPLAERQALELGKVELFTLRAETGFSRAEETAARKNAQRARQGTLMRVEHGQSVVYYEVFANGKLIKRTDLPESIELNGVIRRRRFNASQGAVYLQVVCGTQMPFDFEAYATGAKLRPGVMSPAVIVEPLGAAFSAGERPAGQTLESFVPSTYGSPKVAGIADRIAQDNFYEPAESMLQRARQPLPLEKRREARDRDHEFLLGFVPFVGAYQEFKKGNVGRGLANLGLDVIGVAIGAGGQARGLIRSAKALSADPLRRLVMRLKPSAATLASAKPAAAFSDRAFDFIKQSGLFVSAALNPLDGYPQLINAATKGLVKLPLLVAGGGMKWGKTAPHLITAEEKLRAYMLIAAGQAGNPEAPVLDAAPVTTRTGAREARLPFDQFRPSLPRRVERSSASVLTGPTNALRSFSLTLS
;
A
#
# COMPACT_ATOMS: atom_id res chain seq x y z
N MET A 1 37.25 -19.40 -21.98
CA MET A 1 37.84 -20.75 -22.17
C MET A 1 36.90 -21.56 -23.03
N THR A 2 37.47 -22.33 -23.95
CA THR A 2 36.96 -22.70 -25.28
C THR A 2 36.77 -24.21 -25.37
N MET A 3 35.78 -24.67 -26.15
CA MET A 3 35.67 -25.95 -26.95
C MET A 3 34.18 -26.34 -27.00
N LEU A 4 33.40 -26.37 -28.09
CA LEU A 4 33.55 -26.56 -29.56
C LEU A 4 33.62 -28.03 -30.02
N MET A 5 32.53 -28.51 -30.64
CA MET A 5 32.39 -29.42 -31.83
C MET A 5 30.91 -29.86 -31.97
N LEU A 6 30.09 -29.40 -32.94
CA LEU A 6 29.95 -29.75 -34.37
C LEU A 6 29.29 -31.13 -34.68
N LEU A 7 27.96 -31.11 -34.93
CA LEU A 7 27.14 -31.56 -36.11
C LEU A 7 27.68 -32.64 -37.10
N PRO A 8 26.88 -33.21 -38.07
CA PRO A 8 25.42 -33.46 -38.19
C PRO A 8 25.01 -34.79 -38.92
N SER A 9 23.68 -34.98 -39.15
CA SER A 9 23.07 -35.33 -40.48
C SER A 9 22.61 -36.78 -40.83
N THR A 10 21.30 -36.84 -41.21
CA THR A 10 20.63 -37.60 -42.32
C THR A 10 20.28 -39.09 -42.27
N GLY A 11 19.01 -39.39 -42.61
CA GLY A 11 18.65 -40.49 -43.54
C GLY A 11 17.51 -41.44 -43.14
N SER A 12 16.30 -41.30 -43.72
CA SER A 12 15.30 -42.38 -43.94
C SER A 12 15.63 -43.13 -45.26
N PRO A 13 14.86 -44.11 -45.85
CA PRO A 13 13.57 -44.75 -45.49
C PRO A 13 13.36 -46.28 -45.88
N ILE A 14 12.18 -46.85 -45.52
CA ILE A 14 11.29 -47.87 -46.19
C ILE A 14 11.81 -49.28 -46.64
N PHE A 15 11.06 -50.36 -46.31
CA PHE A 15 10.55 -51.40 -47.25
C PHE A 15 9.42 -52.29 -46.68
N THR A 16 8.55 -52.77 -47.58
CA THR A 16 7.22 -53.40 -47.39
C THR A 16 7.17 -54.83 -47.98
N ALA A 17 6.17 -55.64 -47.56
CA ALA A 17 5.56 -56.82 -48.23
C ALA A 17 6.22 -58.21 -47.96
N ALA A 18 5.57 -59.39 -47.94
CA ALA A 18 4.23 -59.89 -48.28
C ALA A 18 3.96 -61.28 -47.61
N LEU A 19 2.68 -61.68 -47.48
CA LEU A 19 2.14 -63.05 -47.23
C LEU A 19 2.23 -63.94 -48.52
N PRO A 20 1.75 -65.22 -48.66
CA PRO A 20 0.94 -66.17 -47.82
C PRO A 20 1.43 -67.68 -47.95
N PRO A 21 0.61 -68.79 -48.00
CA PRO A 21 -0.47 -69.37 -47.14
C PRO A 21 -0.29 -70.90 -46.78
N THR A 22 -1.38 -71.53 -46.27
CA THR A 22 -1.80 -72.97 -46.27
C THR A 22 -1.17 -73.91 -45.21
N GLU A 23 -1.86 -74.83 -44.51
CA GLU A 23 -3.26 -75.33 -44.47
C GLU A 23 -3.48 -76.18 -43.19
N VAL A 24 -4.74 -76.42 -42.81
CA VAL A 24 -5.27 -77.10 -41.59
C VAL A 24 -5.71 -78.54 -41.94
N PRO A 25 -5.81 -79.51 -40.99
CA PRO A 25 -7.15 -79.91 -40.48
C PRO A 25 -7.16 -80.27 -38.96
N ALA A 26 -8.17 -79.84 -38.17
CA ALA A 26 -9.43 -80.52 -37.78
C ALA A 26 -9.24 -81.60 -36.68
N ALA A 27 -10.05 -81.79 -35.63
CA ALA A 27 -11.46 -81.45 -35.33
C ALA A 27 -11.66 -81.62 -33.78
N SER A 28 -12.32 -80.69 -33.07
CA SER A 28 -13.72 -80.80 -32.57
C SER A 28 -13.87 -81.36 -31.14
N GLN A 29 -14.74 -80.89 -30.24
CA GLN A 29 -15.59 -79.68 -30.09
C GLN A 29 -16.41 -79.87 -28.79
N GLN A 30 -16.65 -78.78 -28.05
CA GLN A 30 -17.85 -78.44 -27.25
C GLN A 30 -17.44 -77.21 -26.41
N ALA A 31 -17.63 -75.94 -26.77
CA ALA A 31 -18.67 -75.18 -27.48
C ALA A 31 -19.98 -74.98 -26.71
N ARG A 32 -20.03 -73.90 -25.91
CA ARG A 32 -21.05 -72.83 -26.02
C ARG A 32 -20.43 -71.47 -25.63
N PRO A 33 -20.23 -70.56 -26.59
CA PRO A 33 -20.11 -69.12 -26.35
C PRO A 33 -21.48 -68.46 -26.57
N GLN A 34 -21.89 -67.54 -25.70
CA GLN A 34 -22.98 -66.61 -25.99
C GLN A 34 -22.40 -65.32 -26.58
N THR A 35 -22.99 -64.94 -27.70
CA THR A 35 -22.77 -63.79 -28.58
C THR A 35 -23.07 -62.45 -27.89
N PRO A 36 -22.53 -61.32 -28.43
CA PRO A 36 -22.61 -60.02 -27.81
C PRO A 36 -23.99 -59.42 -28.02
N VAL A 37 -24.66 -59.06 -26.92
CA VAL A 37 -25.85 -58.22 -26.98
C VAL A 37 -25.38 -56.77 -26.99
N VAL A 38 -25.54 -56.16 -28.16
CA VAL A 38 -25.64 -54.71 -28.39
C VAL A 38 -26.40 -54.06 -27.24
N ARG A 39 -25.70 -53.34 -26.35
CA ARG A 39 -26.34 -52.36 -25.49
C ARG A 39 -26.36 -51.04 -26.22
N GLN A 40 -27.53 -50.75 -26.75
CA GLN A 40 -27.90 -49.51 -27.41
C GLN A 40 -27.41 -48.32 -26.61
N ARG A 41 -26.53 -47.55 -27.24
CA ARG A 41 -26.27 -46.15 -26.94
C ARG A 41 -27.62 -45.42 -27.03
N ARG A 42 -28.32 -45.25 -25.91
CA ARG A 42 -29.35 -44.22 -25.81
C ARG A 42 -28.60 -42.90 -25.79
N ALA A 43 -28.48 -42.32 -26.97
CA ALA A 43 -28.21 -40.91 -27.14
C ALA A 43 -29.35 -40.13 -26.45
N LEU A 44 -29.11 -39.73 -25.22
CA LEU A 44 -29.61 -38.43 -24.75
C LEU A 44 -28.59 -37.41 -25.26
N ALA A 45 -29.10 -36.34 -25.84
CA ALA A 45 -28.34 -35.34 -26.58
C ALA A 45 -27.29 -34.66 -25.68
N ASP A 46 -26.08 -35.19 -25.66
CA ASP A 46 -24.88 -34.41 -25.39
C ASP A 46 -24.53 -33.69 -26.69
N GLU A 47 -25.05 -32.48 -26.83
CA GLU A 47 -24.38 -31.45 -27.64
C GLU A 47 -22.92 -31.37 -27.16
N PRO A 48 -21.92 -31.36 -28.08
CA PRO A 48 -20.55 -31.12 -27.67
C PRO A 48 -20.51 -29.78 -26.95
N VAL A 49 -20.12 -29.78 -25.67
CA VAL A 49 -19.93 -28.57 -24.89
C VAL A 49 -18.84 -27.76 -25.58
N ALA A 50 -19.22 -26.85 -26.47
CA ALA A 50 -18.36 -25.75 -26.86
C ALA A 50 -17.92 -25.08 -25.56
N ASP A 51 -16.60 -24.88 -25.40
CA ASP A 51 -15.94 -24.20 -24.27
C ASP A 51 -16.56 -22.82 -24.03
N HIS A 52 -17.70 -22.79 -23.34
CA HIS A 52 -18.31 -21.56 -22.90
C HIS A 52 -17.65 -21.19 -21.57
N PRO A 53 -17.11 -19.97 -21.39
CA PRO A 53 -16.37 -19.60 -20.19
C PRO A 53 -17.21 -19.54 -18.90
N TRP A 54 -18.51 -19.86 -18.97
CA TRP A 54 -19.47 -19.64 -17.89
C TRP A 54 -19.98 -20.96 -17.31
N THR A 55 -20.08 -21.02 -15.99
CA THR A 55 -20.69 -22.15 -15.29
C THR A 55 -22.19 -22.21 -15.57
N ARG A 56 -22.73 -23.39 -15.86
CA ARG A 56 -24.16 -23.58 -16.17
C ARG A 56 -24.93 -24.03 -14.94
N LEU A 57 -26.15 -23.51 -14.78
CA LEU A 57 -27.08 -23.99 -13.75
C LEU A 57 -27.52 -25.42 -14.08
N PRO A 58 -27.19 -26.43 -13.25
CA PRO A 58 -27.60 -27.80 -13.52
C PRO A 58 -29.11 -27.96 -13.29
N THR A 59 -29.82 -28.58 -14.23
CA THR A 59 -31.26 -28.87 -14.11
C THR A 59 -31.50 -30.33 -13.73
N ARG A 60 -32.66 -30.60 -13.13
CA ARG A 60 -33.14 -31.97 -12.84
C ARG A 60 -34.08 -32.41 -13.95
N ASP A 61 -34.00 -33.68 -14.32
CA ASP A 61 -35.05 -34.32 -15.12
C ASP A 61 -36.28 -34.57 -14.22
N PRO A 62 -37.44 -33.92 -14.46
CA PRO A 62 -38.62 -34.07 -13.61
C PRO A 62 -39.16 -35.50 -13.60
N ASP A 63 -38.95 -36.27 -14.68
CA ASP A 63 -39.42 -37.65 -14.78
C ASP A 63 -38.57 -38.62 -13.94
N ARG A 64 -37.31 -38.26 -13.65
CA ARG A 64 -36.37 -39.07 -12.86
C ARG A 64 -36.24 -38.60 -11.42
N ALA A 65 -36.67 -37.37 -11.12
CA ALA A 65 -36.49 -36.71 -9.83
C ALA A 65 -36.99 -37.56 -8.65
N ALA A 66 -38.19 -38.13 -8.75
CA ALA A 66 -38.78 -38.94 -7.67
C ALA A 66 -38.00 -40.24 -7.41
N ALA A 67 -37.57 -40.92 -8.48
CA ALA A 67 -36.77 -42.14 -8.38
C ALA A 67 -35.38 -41.85 -7.80
N ALA A 68 -34.75 -40.76 -8.23
CA ALA A 68 -33.46 -40.32 -7.74
C ALA A 68 -33.49 -39.90 -6.25
N ASP A 69 -34.59 -39.27 -5.80
CA ASP A 69 -34.80 -38.94 -4.39
C ASP A 69 -35.01 -40.21 -3.53
N ALA A 70 -35.77 -41.19 -4.03
CA ALA A 70 -35.94 -42.48 -3.36
C ALA A 70 -34.60 -43.25 -3.24
N GLN A 71 -33.82 -43.29 -4.32
CA GLN A 71 -32.50 -43.91 -4.34
C GLN A 71 -31.53 -43.22 -3.38
N LEU A 72 -31.56 -41.88 -3.29
CA LEU A 72 -30.75 -41.15 -2.32
C LEU A 72 -31.14 -41.51 -0.88
N SER A 73 -32.45 -41.58 -0.59
CA SER A 73 -32.95 -41.95 0.74
C SER A 73 -32.55 -43.37 1.14
N GLU A 74 -32.59 -44.33 0.21
CA GLU A 74 -32.16 -45.70 0.45
C GLU A 74 -30.65 -45.76 0.75
N ARG A 75 -29.83 -45.02 -0.01
CA ARG A 75 -28.38 -44.94 0.22
C ARG A 75 -28.03 -44.30 1.56
N VAL A 76 -28.81 -43.31 2.01
CA VAL A 76 -28.65 -42.71 3.35
C VAL A 76 -28.95 -43.73 4.45
N ALA A 77 -30.08 -44.43 4.37
CA ALA A 77 -30.42 -45.47 5.34
C ALA A 77 -29.38 -46.60 5.38
N ALA A 78 -28.94 -47.08 4.20
CA ALA A 78 -27.90 -48.11 4.11
C ALA A 78 -26.55 -47.65 4.69
N ALA A 79 -26.20 -46.37 4.54
CA ALA A 79 -24.99 -45.80 5.13
C ALA A 79 -25.07 -45.69 6.67
N GLU A 80 -26.26 -45.43 7.22
CA GLU A 80 -26.48 -45.45 8.68
C GLU A 80 -26.26 -46.85 9.27
N ASP A 81 -26.74 -47.90 8.59
CA ASP A 81 -26.59 -49.28 9.04
C ASP A 81 -25.15 -49.83 8.87
N SER A 82 -24.45 -49.41 7.81
CA SER A 82 -23.11 -49.91 7.46
C SER A 82 -21.94 -49.09 8.02
N GLY A 83 -22.20 -47.87 8.50
CA GLY A 83 -21.17 -46.95 9.01
C GLY A 83 -20.36 -46.22 7.93
N HIS A 84 -20.78 -46.28 6.66
CA HIS A 84 -20.14 -45.53 5.58
C HIS A 84 -20.33 -44.02 5.75
N THR A 85 -19.25 -43.26 5.61
CA THR A 85 -19.26 -41.80 5.80
C THR A 85 -19.60 -41.01 4.54
N LEU A 86 -19.29 -41.55 3.36
CA LEU A 86 -19.54 -40.94 2.04
C LEU A 86 -20.68 -41.66 1.31
N ILE A 87 -21.56 -40.88 0.69
CA ILE A 87 -22.70 -41.37 -0.08
C ILE A 87 -22.63 -40.84 -1.50
N GLU A 88 -22.90 -41.71 -2.46
CA GLU A 88 -23.04 -41.32 -3.86
C GLU A 88 -24.40 -40.64 -4.06
N VAL A 89 -24.39 -39.38 -4.48
CA VAL A 89 -25.58 -38.55 -4.72
C VAL A 89 -26.08 -38.76 -6.14
N PRO A 90 -27.32 -39.28 -6.34
CA PRO A 90 -27.91 -39.38 -7.67
C PRO A 90 -28.02 -38.00 -8.34
N PRO A 91 -27.64 -37.82 -9.62
CA PRO A 91 -27.60 -36.50 -10.27
C PRO A 91 -28.94 -35.76 -10.31
N ASP A 92 -30.06 -36.48 -10.42
CA ASP A 92 -31.42 -35.93 -10.48
C ASP A 92 -32.12 -35.84 -9.11
N SER A 93 -31.41 -36.17 -8.02
CA SER A 93 -31.93 -35.97 -6.66
C SER A 93 -32.00 -34.48 -6.29
N ARG A 94 -32.64 -34.13 -5.17
CA ARG A 94 -32.70 -32.75 -4.65
C ARG A 94 -31.33 -32.10 -4.48
N VAL A 95 -30.32 -32.85 -4.07
CA VAL A 95 -28.95 -32.36 -3.82
C VAL A 95 -28.05 -32.49 -5.07
N GLY A 96 -28.44 -33.32 -6.04
CA GLY A 96 -27.67 -33.61 -7.25
C GLY A 96 -27.26 -32.37 -8.07
N PRO A 97 -28.17 -31.41 -8.36
CA PRO A 97 -27.79 -30.16 -9.03
C PRO A 97 -26.74 -29.34 -8.30
N ALA A 98 -26.80 -29.27 -6.97
CA ALA A 98 -25.82 -28.55 -6.16
C ALA A 98 -24.45 -29.24 -6.22
N MET A 99 -24.42 -30.57 -6.18
CA MET A 99 -23.19 -31.35 -6.35
C MET A 99 -22.59 -31.21 -7.76
N ARG A 100 -23.42 -31.18 -8.81
CA ARG A 100 -22.96 -30.92 -10.18
C ARG A 100 -22.39 -29.51 -10.34
N LEU A 101 -22.99 -28.52 -9.67
CA LEU A 101 -22.47 -27.16 -9.66
C LEU A 101 -21.12 -27.09 -8.93
N TYR A 102 -21.01 -27.75 -7.78
CA TYR A 102 -19.75 -27.89 -7.03
C TYR A 102 -18.65 -28.54 -7.89
N GLN A 103 -18.96 -29.64 -8.58
CA GLN A 103 -18.03 -30.32 -9.50
C GLN A 103 -17.60 -29.40 -10.64
N GLN A 104 -18.51 -28.65 -11.29
CA GLN A 104 -18.14 -27.70 -12.35
C GLN A 104 -17.14 -26.65 -11.86
N VAL A 105 -17.43 -26.02 -10.71
CA VAL A 105 -16.60 -24.95 -10.16
C VAL A 105 -15.26 -25.49 -9.65
N PHE A 106 -15.26 -26.64 -8.97
CA PHE A 106 -14.04 -27.27 -8.49
C PHE A 106 -13.08 -27.59 -9.64
N ASN A 107 -13.61 -27.98 -10.81
CA ASN A 107 -12.83 -28.34 -11.99
C ASN A 107 -12.56 -27.15 -12.94
N GLN A 108 -12.69 -25.91 -12.47
CA GLN A 108 -12.28 -24.73 -13.24
C GLN A 108 -10.76 -24.69 -13.46
N PRO A 109 -10.27 -24.25 -14.64
CA PRO A 109 -8.85 -24.28 -14.98
C PRO A 109 -7.95 -23.57 -13.96
N ALA A 110 -8.34 -22.38 -13.49
CA ALA A 110 -7.54 -21.60 -12.55
C ALA A 110 -7.33 -22.30 -11.20
N LEU A 111 -8.37 -22.94 -10.66
CA LEU A 111 -8.29 -23.67 -9.40
C LEU A 111 -7.46 -24.96 -9.56
N GLN A 112 -7.67 -25.70 -10.65
CA GLN A 112 -6.90 -26.92 -10.94
C GLN A 112 -5.41 -26.62 -11.15
N GLN A 113 -5.10 -25.53 -11.84
CA GLN A 113 -3.72 -25.06 -12.00
C GLN A 113 -3.10 -24.69 -10.65
N TRP A 114 -3.83 -23.98 -9.79
CA TRP A 114 -3.34 -23.66 -8.45
C TRP A 114 -3.07 -24.91 -7.60
N ILE A 115 -3.99 -25.89 -7.60
CA ILE A 115 -3.81 -27.18 -6.90
C ILE A 115 -2.52 -27.87 -7.38
N ALA A 116 -2.29 -27.90 -8.69
CA ALA A 116 -1.10 -28.48 -9.29
C ALA A 116 0.18 -27.70 -8.94
N ASP A 117 0.13 -26.36 -8.97
CA ASP A 117 1.27 -25.49 -8.64
C ASP A 117 1.66 -25.60 -7.15
N GLN A 118 0.69 -25.82 -6.24
CA GLN A 118 0.95 -26.10 -4.82
C GLN A 118 1.41 -27.55 -4.56
N GLY A 119 1.37 -28.44 -5.56
CA GLY A 119 1.72 -29.85 -5.42
C GLY A 119 0.75 -30.66 -4.54
N LEU A 120 -0.50 -30.19 -4.41
CA LEU A 120 -1.53 -30.81 -3.59
C LEU A 120 -2.06 -32.10 -4.23
N GLU A 121 -2.26 -33.14 -3.42
CA GLU A 121 -2.93 -34.37 -3.86
C GLU A 121 -4.46 -34.17 -3.84
N PRO A 122 -5.16 -34.10 -5.00
CA PRO A 122 -6.56 -33.69 -5.05
C PRO A 122 -7.50 -34.55 -4.22
N SER A 123 -7.29 -35.88 -4.22
CA SER A 123 -8.12 -36.85 -3.47
C SER A 123 -8.00 -36.72 -1.94
N THR A 124 -7.07 -35.92 -1.43
CA THR A 124 -6.88 -35.68 0.01
C THR A 124 -7.44 -34.35 0.48
N LEU A 125 -7.89 -33.51 -0.46
CA LEU A 125 -8.33 -32.17 -0.15
C LEU A 125 -9.64 -32.18 0.62
N THR A 126 -9.63 -31.47 1.74
CA THR A 126 -10.82 -31.13 2.52
C THR A 126 -10.99 -29.62 2.53
N LEU A 127 -12.13 -29.17 2.03
CA LEU A 127 -12.43 -27.76 1.84
C LEU A 127 -13.29 -27.23 2.99
N HIS A 128 -12.79 -26.19 3.64
CA HIS A 128 -13.47 -25.46 4.71
C HIS A 128 -13.82 -24.05 4.26
N ARG A 129 -14.58 -23.33 5.09
CA ARG A 129 -15.09 -21.98 4.77
C ARG A 129 -13.99 -20.97 4.47
N HIS A 130 -12.91 -21.02 5.25
CA HIS A 130 -11.80 -20.04 5.18
C HIS A 130 -10.44 -20.69 4.94
N ARG A 131 -10.40 -21.99 4.65
CA ARG A 131 -9.15 -22.72 4.45
C ARG A 131 -9.34 -23.98 3.60
N VAL A 132 -8.27 -24.49 3.05
CA VAL A 132 -8.18 -25.83 2.48
C VAL A 132 -7.05 -26.59 3.14
N GLU A 133 -7.28 -27.87 3.38
CA GLU A 133 -6.32 -28.78 3.99
C GLU A 133 -6.14 -30.02 3.13
N GLY A 134 -4.95 -30.60 3.14
CA GLY A 134 -4.64 -31.81 2.40
C GLY A 134 -3.17 -32.16 2.50
N TYR A 135 -2.71 -33.04 1.61
CA TYR A 135 -1.33 -33.51 1.59
C TYR A 135 -0.59 -33.04 0.34
N VAL A 136 0.67 -32.66 0.52
CA VAL A 136 1.64 -32.46 -0.55
C VAL A 136 2.65 -33.59 -0.49
N ASN A 137 2.99 -34.16 -1.64
CA ASN A 137 4.05 -35.15 -1.75
C ASN A 137 5.34 -34.47 -2.24
N HIS A 138 6.35 -34.38 -1.37
CA HIS A 138 7.67 -33.88 -1.74
C HIS A 138 8.71 -34.99 -1.57
N ASN A 139 9.24 -35.48 -2.69
CA ASN A 139 10.25 -36.55 -2.73
C ASN A 139 9.85 -37.83 -1.97
N GLY A 140 8.57 -38.22 -2.03
CA GLY A 140 8.06 -39.43 -1.36
C GLY A 140 7.66 -39.22 0.10
N VAL A 141 7.84 -38.02 0.66
CA VAL A 141 7.35 -37.65 1.99
C VAL A 141 6.04 -36.90 1.86
N ARG A 142 4.95 -37.50 2.35
CA ARG A 142 3.66 -36.82 2.47
C ARG A 142 3.69 -35.89 3.67
N ARG A 143 3.39 -34.61 3.44
CA ARG A 143 3.28 -33.58 4.46
C ARG A 143 1.89 -32.96 4.41
N GLU A 144 1.26 -32.88 5.57
CA GLU A 144 0.01 -32.13 5.73
C GLU A 144 0.28 -30.63 5.55
N VAL A 145 -0.55 -29.97 4.75
CA VAL A 145 -0.50 -28.53 4.51
C VAL A 145 -1.89 -27.93 4.70
N ARG A 146 -1.91 -26.65 5.09
CA ARG A 146 -3.10 -25.84 5.28
C ARG A 146 -2.87 -24.50 4.60
N PHE A 147 -3.83 -24.08 3.78
CA PHE A 147 -3.86 -22.76 3.17
C PHE A 147 -5.09 -21.98 3.63
N THR A 148 -4.94 -20.69 3.94
CA THR A 148 -5.99 -19.80 4.46
C THR A 148 -6.28 -18.64 3.51
N LEU A 149 -7.32 -17.84 3.80
CA LEU A 149 -7.63 -16.64 3.01
C LEU A 149 -6.67 -15.46 3.23
N THR A 150 -5.87 -15.52 4.30
CA THR A 150 -4.93 -14.46 4.70
C THR A 150 -3.48 -14.80 4.41
N ASP A 151 -3.18 -16.04 4.03
CA ASP A 151 -1.84 -16.40 3.63
C ASP A 151 -1.50 -15.87 2.23
N HIS A 152 -0.24 -16.04 1.83
CA HIS A 152 0.24 -15.60 0.52
C HIS A 152 0.19 -16.74 -0.53
N SER A 153 -0.66 -17.75 -0.33
CA SER A 153 -0.73 -18.91 -1.23
C SER A 153 -1.51 -18.65 -2.52
N GLY A 154 -2.37 -17.63 -2.54
CA GLY A 154 -3.33 -17.39 -3.63
C GLY A 154 -4.68 -18.08 -3.43
N TRP A 155 -4.89 -18.79 -2.30
CA TRP A 155 -6.14 -19.51 -2.03
C TRP A 155 -7.37 -18.59 -2.00
N ASN A 156 -7.24 -17.37 -1.49
CA ASN A 156 -8.33 -16.40 -1.47
C ASN A 156 -8.85 -16.14 -2.90
N GLU A 157 -7.95 -15.88 -3.85
CA GLU A 157 -8.29 -15.52 -5.23
C GLU A 157 -8.93 -16.70 -5.97
N VAL A 158 -8.37 -17.91 -5.85
CA VAL A 158 -8.84 -19.07 -6.64
C VAL A 158 -10.07 -19.75 -6.05
N SER A 159 -10.34 -19.60 -4.75
CA SER A 159 -11.50 -20.22 -4.08
C SER A 159 -12.79 -19.42 -4.18
N ARG A 160 -12.76 -18.19 -4.70
CA ARG A 160 -13.90 -17.25 -4.67
C ARG A 160 -15.19 -17.79 -5.31
N THR A 161 -15.09 -18.45 -6.47
CA THR A 161 -16.24 -19.06 -7.15
C THR A 161 -16.73 -20.31 -6.42
N LEU A 162 -15.85 -20.97 -5.66
CA LEU A 162 -16.14 -22.20 -4.94
C LEU A 162 -16.86 -21.97 -3.61
N ARG A 163 -16.56 -20.85 -2.94
CA ARG A 163 -17.12 -20.46 -1.64
C ARG A 163 -18.67 -20.47 -1.60
N PRO A 164 -19.40 -19.84 -2.55
CA PRO A 164 -20.87 -19.82 -2.54
C PRO A 164 -21.51 -21.22 -2.49
N ILE A 165 -21.01 -22.16 -3.30
CA ILE A 165 -21.58 -23.51 -3.39
C ILE A 165 -21.12 -24.39 -2.23
N ARG A 166 -19.91 -24.17 -1.71
CA ARG A 166 -19.42 -24.81 -0.49
C ARG A 166 -20.29 -24.47 0.71
N ASP A 167 -20.68 -23.21 0.88
CA ASP A 167 -21.54 -22.78 2.00
C ASP A 167 -22.97 -23.34 1.90
N ALA A 168 -23.46 -23.55 0.68
CA ALA A 168 -24.75 -24.22 0.44
C ALA A 168 -24.70 -25.71 0.79
N LEU A 169 -23.59 -26.40 0.48
CA LEU A 169 -23.44 -27.85 0.72
C LEU A 169 -22.99 -28.21 2.15
N ASP A 170 -22.22 -27.34 2.81
CA ASP A 170 -21.70 -27.56 4.16
C ASP A 170 -21.82 -26.30 5.05
N PRO A 171 -23.03 -25.89 5.44
CA PRO A 171 -23.24 -24.68 6.23
C PRO A 171 -22.59 -24.70 7.62
N MET A 172 -22.26 -25.90 8.14
CA MET A 172 -21.70 -26.12 9.49
C MET A 172 -20.16 -26.15 9.54
N ASP A 173 -19.48 -25.96 8.40
CA ASP A 173 -18.02 -26.00 8.26
C ASP A 173 -17.29 -27.26 8.74
N GLN A 174 -17.89 -28.42 8.45
CA GLN A 174 -17.32 -29.72 8.82
C GLN A 174 -16.41 -30.31 7.73
N GLY A 175 -16.36 -29.70 6.53
CA GLY A 175 -15.44 -30.04 5.45
C GLY A 175 -16.13 -30.73 4.26
N LEU A 176 -15.75 -30.33 3.03
CA LEU A 176 -16.18 -30.96 1.77
C LEU A 176 -15.01 -31.64 1.06
N PRO A 177 -15.17 -32.87 0.53
CA PRO A 177 -14.12 -33.53 -0.24
C PRO A 177 -14.00 -32.96 -1.65
N ALA A 178 -12.82 -33.06 -2.25
CA ALA A 178 -12.65 -32.81 -3.69
C ALA A 178 -13.50 -33.75 -4.55
N VAL A 179 -13.99 -33.23 -5.67
CA VAL A 179 -14.76 -33.99 -6.67
C VAL A 179 -14.21 -33.67 -8.06
N GLY A 180 -13.50 -34.63 -8.66
CA GLY A 180 -12.93 -34.54 -10.01
C GLY A 180 -14.00 -34.56 -11.10
N ARG A 181 -13.61 -34.24 -12.33
CA ARG A 181 -14.53 -34.08 -13.48
C ARG A 181 -15.33 -35.34 -13.83
N ASP A 182 -14.69 -36.51 -13.73
CA ASP A 182 -15.30 -37.81 -14.07
C ASP A 182 -15.71 -38.61 -12.82
N ASP A 183 -15.57 -38.01 -11.63
CA ASP A 183 -15.92 -38.66 -10.38
C ASP A 183 -17.44 -38.75 -10.22
N ALA A 184 -17.90 -39.83 -9.58
CA ALA A 184 -19.26 -39.87 -9.07
C ALA A 184 -19.45 -38.79 -7.98
N LEU A 185 -20.68 -38.31 -7.83
CA LEU A 185 -20.98 -37.19 -6.93
C LEU A 185 -21.01 -37.68 -5.48
N TRP A 186 -19.85 -37.71 -4.82
CA TRP A 186 -19.75 -38.15 -3.43
C TRP A 186 -19.95 -36.99 -2.44
N LEU A 187 -20.78 -37.20 -1.42
CA LEU A 187 -21.01 -36.24 -0.35
C LEU A 187 -21.03 -36.96 1.01
N PRO A 188 -20.43 -36.40 2.09
CA PRO A 188 -20.54 -36.99 3.41
C PRO A 188 -22.00 -37.06 3.87
N ARG A 189 -22.40 -38.19 4.49
CA ARG A 189 -23.81 -38.46 4.83
C ARG A 189 -24.48 -37.34 5.62
N GLU A 190 -23.74 -36.77 6.56
CA GLU A 190 -24.20 -35.71 7.46
C GLU A 190 -24.55 -34.42 6.71
N ARG A 191 -23.93 -34.19 5.54
CA ARG A 191 -24.18 -33.02 4.70
C ARG A 191 -25.44 -33.17 3.86
N VAL A 192 -25.83 -34.39 3.48
CA VAL A 192 -27.02 -34.63 2.64
C VAL A 192 -28.27 -34.01 3.30
N ALA A 193 -28.40 -34.13 4.62
CA ALA A 193 -29.51 -33.56 5.38
C ALA A 193 -29.35 -32.06 5.71
N GLN A 194 -28.11 -31.56 5.75
CA GLN A 194 -27.79 -30.18 6.14
C GLN A 194 -27.68 -29.21 4.95
N ALA A 195 -27.52 -29.73 3.73
CA ALA A 195 -27.32 -28.92 2.53
C ALA A 195 -28.53 -28.00 2.27
N ASN A 196 -28.28 -26.70 2.20
CA ASN A 196 -29.28 -25.69 1.89
C ASN A 196 -29.36 -25.46 0.37
N VAL A 197 -30.00 -26.39 -0.33
CA VAL A 197 -30.13 -26.35 -1.80
C VAL A 197 -31.30 -25.49 -2.30
N GLY A 198 -32.11 -24.91 -1.40
CA GLY A 198 -33.27 -24.07 -1.75
C GLY A 198 -32.89 -22.76 -2.46
N ASN A 199 -31.66 -22.28 -2.27
CA ASN A 199 -31.15 -21.03 -2.86
C ASN A 199 -30.15 -21.27 -4.01
N LEU A 200 -30.13 -22.45 -4.62
CA LEU A 200 -29.12 -22.83 -5.62
C LEU A 200 -29.04 -21.88 -6.81
N GLU A 201 -30.17 -21.35 -7.30
CA GLU A 201 -30.18 -20.37 -8.39
C GLU A 201 -29.46 -19.06 -7.98
N GLN A 202 -29.68 -18.60 -6.74
CA GLN A 202 -29.01 -17.42 -6.22
C GLN A 202 -27.50 -17.67 -6.03
N THR A 203 -27.12 -18.86 -5.56
CA THR A 203 -25.71 -19.30 -5.48
C THR A 203 -25.05 -19.27 -6.87
N TRP A 204 -25.73 -19.79 -7.88
CA TRP A 204 -25.25 -19.77 -9.26
C TRP A 204 -25.12 -18.35 -9.83
N ARG A 205 -26.05 -17.44 -9.51
CA ARG A 205 -25.92 -16.02 -9.89
C ARG A 205 -24.67 -15.36 -9.32
N VAL A 206 -24.35 -15.60 -8.05
CA VAL A 206 -23.11 -15.09 -7.43
C VAL A 206 -21.88 -15.63 -8.14
N ILE A 207 -21.88 -16.93 -8.48
CA ILE A 207 -20.78 -17.56 -9.25
C ILE A 207 -20.65 -16.89 -10.62
N GLY A 208 -21.76 -16.70 -11.34
CA GLY A 208 -21.74 -16.05 -12.65
C GLY A 208 -21.26 -14.61 -12.61
N ASP A 209 -21.63 -13.84 -11.59
CA ASP A 209 -21.15 -12.47 -11.39
C ASP A 209 -19.64 -12.41 -11.08
N LEU A 210 -19.11 -13.38 -10.31
CA LEU A 210 -17.68 -13.53 -10.04
C LEU A 210 -16.89 -13.87 -11.32
N GLU A 211 -17.43 -14.76 -12.15
CA GLU A 211 -16.85 -15.10 -13.44
C GLU A 211 -16.86 -13.90 -14.40
N GLU A 212 -17.97 -13.16 -14.49
CA GLU A 212 -18.05 -11.93 -15.30
C GLU A 212 -17.01 -10.90 -14.88
N ARG A 213 -16.76 -10.72 -13.57
CA ARG A 213 -15.72 -9.81 -13.08
C ARG A 213 -14.34 -10.22 -13.53
N HIS A 214 -14.03 -11.51 -13.47
CA HIS A 214 -12.75 -12.04 -13.91
C HIS A 214 -12.54 -11.81 -15.40
N ALA A 215 -13.54 -12.19 -16.20
CA ALA A 215 -13.51 -12.01 -17.64
C ALA A 215 -13.41 -10.52 -18.02
N LEU A 216 -14.14 -9.63 -17.36
CA LEU A 216 -14.01 -8.19 -17.58
C LEU A 216 -12.59 -7.70 -17.31
N ALA A 217 -11.98 -8.11 -16.21
CA ALA A 217 -10.60 -7.72 -15.91
C ALA A 217 -9.63 -8.21 -16.97
N ASP A 218 -9.74 -9.48 -17.40
CA ASP A 218 -8.89 -10.06 -18.45
C ASP A 218 -9.03 -9.29 -19.78
N HIS A 219 -10.26 -8.94 -20.17
CA HIS A 219 -10.51 -8.20 -21.41
C HIS A 219 -9.99 -6.76 -21.36
N LEU A 220 -10.21 -6.07 -20.24
CA LEU A 220 -9.69 -4.71 -20.06
C LEU A 220 -8.16 -4.72 -20.08
N GLU A 221 -7.51 -5.64 -19.34
CA GLU A 221 -6.05 -5.77 -19.33
C GLU A 221 -5.49 -6.04 -20.72
N ALA A 222 -6.10 -6.97 -21.48
CA ALA A 222 -5.70 -7.27 -22.84
C ALA A 222 -5.84 -6.07 -23.79
N GLY A 223 -6.84 -5.21 -23.58
CA GLY A 223 -7.05 -4.00 -24.40
C GLY A 223 -6.14 -2.81 -24.03
N LEU A 224 -5.41 -2.87 -22.92
CA LEU A 224 -4.54 -1.77 -22.46
C LEU A 224 -3.07 -1.95 -22.83
N GLU A 225 -2.55 -3.18 -22.90
CA GLU A 225 -1.12 -3.48 -23.16
C GLU A 225 -0.14 -2.49 -22.45
N ASP A 226 0.95 -2.09 -23.12
CA ASP A 226 1.96 -1.13 -22.63
C ASP A 226 1.55 0.36 -22.81
N LEU A 227 0.25 0.67 -22.97
CA LEU A 227 -0.17 2.04 -23.24
C LEU A 227 0.13 2.98 -22.06
N PRO A 228 0.53 4.24 -22.32
CA PRO A 228 0.70 5.25 -21.27
C PRO A 228 -0.62 5.63 -20.58
N ASP A 229 -0.55 5.98 -19.30
CA ASP A 229 -1.71 6.31 -18.43
C ASP A 229 -2.64 7.41 -18.98
N ALA A 230 -2.11 8.37 -19.74
CA ALA A 230 -2.85 9.52 -20.25
C ALA A 230 -3.68 9.24 -21.50
N VAL A 231 -3.52 8.07 -22.13
CA VAL A 231 -4.25 7.71 -23.35
C VAL A 231 -5.75 7.56 -23.04
N ARG A 232 -6.60 8.04 -23.94
CA ARG A 232 -8.06 7.91 -23.81
C ARG A 232 -8.54 6.50 -24.20
N THR A 233 -9.53 6.00 -23.48
CA THR A 233 -10.17 4.70 -23.71
C THR A 233 -11.65 4.88 -24.03
N ASP A 234 -12.18 4.05 -24.95
CA ASP A 234 -13.63 3.97 -25.22
C ASP A 234 -14.12 2.53 -25.20
N TRP A 235 -14.67 2.14 -24.07
CA TRP A 235 -15.23 0.80 -23.85
C TRP A 235 -16.66 0.65 -24.38
N SER A 236 -17.28 1.71 -24.92
CA SER A 236 -18.63 1.65 -25.49
C SER A 236 -18.68 1.04 -26.90
N ALA A 237 -17.53 0.93 -27.57
CA ALA A 237 -17.37 0.25 -28.85
C ALA A 237 -17.13 -1.27 -28.71
N HIS A 238 -16.87 -1.74 -27.49
CA HIS A 238 -16.47 -3.12 -27.22
C HIS A 238 -17.67 -3.92 -26.71
N ALA A 239 -18.08 -4.93 -27.47
CA ALA A 239 -19.16 -5.83 -27.06
C ALA A 239 -18.75 -6.66 -25.83
N SER A 240 -19.70 -6.93 -24.94
CA SER A 240 -19.49 -7.77 -23.76
C SER A 240 -20.26 -9.08 -23.87
N ALA A 241 -19.58 -10.21 -23.67
CA ALA A 241 -20.24 -11.49 -23.45
C ALA A 241 -20.69 -11.56 -22.00
N LEU A 242 -22.00 -11.73 -21.78
CA LEU A 242 -22.58 -11.84 -20.44
C LEU A 242 -22.67 -13.30 -19.99
N SER A 243 -22.56 -13.52 -18.69
CA SER A 243 -22.88 -14.81 -18.08
C SER A 243 -24.39 -15.09 -18.24
N PRO A 244 -24.82 -16.35 -18.44
CA PRO A 244 -26.22 -16.69 -18.44
C PRO A 244 -26.91 -16.37 -17.10
N ALA A 245 -26.14 -16.20 -16.03
CA ALA A 245 -26.63 -15.81 -14.71
C ALA A 245 -26.79 -14.28 -14.54
N SER A 246 -26.36 -13.49 -15.53
CA SER A 246 -26.41 -12.02 -15.49
C SER A 246 -27.84 -11.51 -15.39
N SER A 247 -28.08 -10.55 -14.50
CA SER A 247 -29.40 -9.92 -14.35
C SER A 247 -29.67 -8.80 -15.36
N LEU A 248 -28.62 -8.31 -16.04
CA LEU A 248 -28.73 -7.19 -16.98
C LEU A 248 -29.70 -7.45 -18.14
N PRO A 249 -29.69 -8.62 -18.81
CA PRO A 249 -30.64 -8.90 -19.90
C PRO A 249 -32.10 -8.87 -19.46
N ALA A 250 -32.42 -9.56 -18.36
CA ALA A 250 -33.77 -9.60 -17.80
C ALA A 250 -34.26 -8.19 -17.40
N ARG A 251 -33.39 -7.37 -16.80
CA ARG A 251 -33.71 -5.99 -16.41
C ARG A 251 -33.84 -5.03 -17.59
N SER A 252 -33.21 -5.34 -18.72
CA SER A 252 -33.21 -4.47 -19.90
C SER A 252 -34.41 -4.68 -20.83
N GLY A 253 -35.15 -5.78 -20.68
CA GLY A 253 -36.23 -6.18 -21.61
C GLY A 253 -37.28 -5.08 -21.85
N ALA A 254 -37.89 -4.56 -20.77
CA ALA A 254 -38.92 -3.52 -20.89
C ALA A 254 -38.38 -2.21 -21.49
N ALA A 255 -37.13 -1.85 -21.19
CA ALA A 255 -36.48 -0.65 -21.73
C ALA A 255 -36.15 -0.81 -23.22
N MET A 256 -35.70 -2.00 -23.62
CA MET A 256 -35.44 -2.38 -25.01
C MET A 256 -36.72 -2.34 -25.85
N GLU A 257 -37.81 -2.93 -25.39
CA GLU A 257 -39.11 -2.87 -26.07
C GLU A 257 -39.61 -1.43 -26.22
N ARG A 258 -39.38 -0.59 -25.20
CA ARG A 258 -39.72 0.84 -25.26
C ARG A 258 -38.89 1.58 -26.31
N LEU A 259 -37.59 1.30 -26.40
CA LEU A 259 -36.72 1.86 -27.42
C LEU A 259 -37.14 1.39 -28.82
N GLN A 260 -37.46 0.10 -29.00
CA GLN A 260 -37.97 -0.44 -30.26
C GLN A 260 -39.25 0.26 -30.74
N ARG A 261 -40.20 0.50 -29.81
CA ARG A 261 -41.42 1.27 -30.10
C ARG A 261 -41.11 2.73 -30.45
N PHE A 262 -40.16 3.35 -29.74
CA PHE A 262 -39.74 4.73 -30.01
C PHE A 262 -39.15 4.89 -31.41
N VAL A 263 -38.25 3.99 -31.81
CA VAL A 263 -37.59 4.07 -33.12
C VAL A 263 -38.48 3.69 -34.29
N SER A 264 -39.64 3.09 -34.00
CA SER A 264 -40.67 2.71 -34.98
C SER A 264 -41.81 3.75 -35.11
N ARG A 265 -41.74 4.88 -34.39
CA ARG A 265 -42.76 5.93 -34.47
C ARG A 265 -42.77 6.61 -35.84
N PRO A 266 -43.94 7.01 -36.38
CA PRO A 266 -44.03 7.68 -37.68
C PRO A 266 -43.16 8.95 -37.78
N GLU A 267 -43.09 9.74 -36.72
CA GLU A 267 -42.28 10.95 -36.63
C GLU A 267 -40.79 10.65 -36.70
N MET A 268 -40.35 9.57 -36.03
CA MET A 268 -38.97 9.09 -36.09
C MET A 268 -38.63 8.57 -37.50
N LEU A 269 -39.49 7.75 -38.10
CA LEU A 269 -39.26 7.22 -39.45
C LEU A 269 -39.14 8.34 -40.49
N SER A 270 -39.99 9.37 -40.37
CA SER A 270 -39.95 10.55 -41.22
C SER A 270 -38.67 11.35 -41.04
N LEU A 271 -38.19 11.51 -39.80
CA LEU A 271 -36.91 12.15 -39.48
C LEU A 271 -35.74 11.38 -40.11
N LEU A 272 -35.70 10.06 -39.92
CA LEU A 272 -34.61 9.22 -40.43
C LEU A 272 -34.53 9.26 -41.96
N GLN A 273 -35.67 9.25 -42.65
CA GLN A 273 -35.72 9.37 -44.11
C GLN A 273 -35.28 10.78 -44.56
N ARG A 274 -35.74 11.83 -43.89
CA ARG A 274 -35.40 13.22 -44.23
C ARG A 274 -33.90 13.51 -44.08
N GLU A 275 -33.30 13.00 -43.01
CA GLU A 275 -31.89 13.26 -42.67
C GLU A 275 -30.92 12.20 -43.25
N GLY A 276 -31.41 11.20 -43.99
CA GLY A 276 -30.59 10.18 -44.66
C GLY A 276 -30.00 9.10 -43.74
N PHE A 277 -30.66 8.84 -42.61
CA PHE A 277 -30.24 7.85 -41.62
C PHE A 277 -31.03 6.54 -41.68
N ASP A 278 -31.88 6.31 -42.67
CA ASP A 278 -32.81 5.18 -42.82
C ASP A 278 -32.16 3.83 -43.18
N TRP A 279 -31.07 3.49 -42.51
CA TRP A 279 -30.29 2.27 -42.80
C TRP A 279 -30.96 0.99 -42.30
N THR A 280 -31.32 0.10 -43.21
CA THR A 280 -32.01 -1.17 -42.92
C THR A 280 -31.21 -2.05 -41.95
N ASP A 281 -31.91 -2.71 -41.01
CA ASP A 281 -31.37 -3.66 -40.03
C ASP A 281 -30.25 -3.13 -39.11
N ARG A 282 -30.13 -1.81 -38.98
CA ARG A 282 -29.15 -1.20 -38.07
C ARG A 282 -29.75 -0.87 -36.71
N PRO A 283 -29.11 -1.33 -35.60
CA PRO A 283 -29.63 -1.10 -34.27
C PRO A 283 -29.48 0.37 -33.85
N PHE A 284 -30.41 0.78 -33.01
CA PHE A 284 -30.34 1.99 -32.20
C PHE A 284 -29.88 1.66 -30.78
N ARG A 285 -29.24 2.63 -30.13
CA ARG A 285 -29.01 2.64 -28.70
C ARG A 285 -29.30 4.03 -28.11
N VAL A 286 -29.69 4.06 -26.85
CA VAL A 286 -29.53 5.24 -26.01
C VAL A 286 -28.30 5.00 -25.15
N SER A 287 -27.27 5.83 -25.24
CA SER A 287 -26.04 5.69 -24.46
C SER A 287 -25.65 7.04 -23.87
N GLU A 288 -25.56 7.13 -22.54
CA GLU A 288 -25.25 8.37 -21.82
C GLU A 288 -26.17 9.53 -22.21
N GLY A 289 -27.46 9.22 -22.40
CA GLY A 289 -28.49 10.16 -22.81
C GLY A 289 -28.52 10.50 -24.29
N ARG A 290 -27.55 10.04 -25.09
CA ARG A 290 -27.56 10.24 -26.55
C ARG A 290 -28.33 9.13 -27.25
N LEU A 291 -29.21 9.48 -28.18
CA LEU A 291 -29.76 8.52 -29.13
C LEU A 291 -28.78 8.33 -30.28
N GLU A 292 -28.31 7.11 -30.47
CA GLU A 292 -27.32 6.80 -31.49
C GLU A 292 -27.81 5.64 -32.39
N ARG A 293 -27.47 5.69 -33.68
CA ARG A 293 -27.73 4.61 -34.65
C ARG A 293 -26.41 4.06 -35.18
N LEU A 294 -26.30 2.74 -35.30
CA LEU A 294 -25.11 2.10 -35.84
C LEU A 294 -25.01 2.34 -37.36
N SER A 295 -23.89 2.90 -37.81
CA SER A 295 -23.61 3.17 -39.22
C SER A 295 -23.32 1.88 -40.01
N PRO A 296 -23.65 1.81 -41.32
CA PRO A 296 -23.30 0.68 -42.18
C PRO A 296 -21.80 0.40 -42.27
N VAL A 297 -20.97 1.44 -42.13
CA VAL A 297 -19.49 1.33 -42.14
C VAL A 297 -18.90 1.11 -40.75
N GLY A 298 -19.74 0.94 -39.73
CA GLY A 298 -19.34 0.85 -38.32
C GLY A 298 -19.31 2.21 -37.63
N GLY A 299 -19.35 2.18 -36.30
CA GLY A 299 -19.44 3.38 -35.46
C GLY A 299 -20.89 3.84 -35.19
N TRP A 300 -21.07 4.54 -34.07
CA TRP A 300 -22.36 5.04 -33.62
C TRP A 300 -22.52 6.51 -34.02
N VAL A 301 -23.61 6.83 -34.69
CA VAL A 301 -23.95 8.19 -35.15
C VAL A 301 -24.96 8.79 -34.19
N ASP A 302 -24.63 9.94 -33.60
CA ASP A 302 -25.50 10.66 -32.67
C ASP A 302 -26.62 11.39 -33.41
N LEU A 303 -27.86 11.01 -33.10
CA LEU A 303 -29.08 11.56 -33.66
C LEU A 303 -29.78 12.53 -32.69
N SER A 304 -29.24 12.74 -31.49
CA SER A 304 -29.91 13.46 -30.40
C SER A 304 -30.32 14.87 -30.81
N HIS A 305 -29.45 15.59 -31.53
CA HIS A 305 -29.74 16.94 -32.01
C HIS A 305 -31.02 17.01 -32.87
N TYR A 306 -31.22 16.04 -33.76
CA TYR A 306 -32.38 15.97 -34.65
C TYR A 306 -33.65 15.62 -33.87
N VAL A 307 -33.53 14.74 -32.89
CA VAL A 307 -34.63 14.25 -32.05
C VAL A 307 -35.09 15.31 -31.04
N GLU A 308 -34.17 16.11 -30.52
CA GLU A 308 -34.47 17.18 -29.58
C GLU A 308 -35.20 18.37 -30.20
N ALA A 309 -35.15 18.51 -31.52
CA ALA A 309 -35.87 19.53 -32.27
C ALA A 309 -37.39 19.24 -32.39
N ASP A 310 -37.82 18.03 -32.08
CA ASP A 310 -39.23 17.61 -32.07
C ASP A 310 -39.69 17.38 -30.62
N ASP A 311 -40.71 18.11 -30.16
CA ASP A 311 -41.17 18.05 -28.78
C ASP A 311 -41.67 16.66 -28.34
N ALA A 312 -42.31 15.91 -29.25
CA ALA A 312 -42.85 14.58 -28.96
C ALA A 312 -41.73 13.52 -28.88
N LEU A 313 -40.73 13.62 -29.75
CA LEU A 313 -39.57 12.73 -29.72
C LEU A 313 -38.62 13.07 -28.54
N ARG A 314 -38.42 14.35 -28.24
CA ARG A 314 -37.62 14.84 -27.11
C ARG A 314 -38.14 14.32 -25.77
N ALA A 315 -39.45 14.36 -25.54
CA ALA A 315 -40.05 13.88 -24.30
C ALA A 315 -39.79 12.38 -24.09
N GLU A 316 -39.86 11.58 -25.16
CA GLU A 316 -39.61 10.14 -25.10
C GLU A 316 -38.11 9.82 -24.90
N LEU A 317 -37.20 10.55 -25.58
CA LEU A 317 -35.76 10.41 -25.37
C LEU A 317 -35.37 10.69 -23.91
N LYS A 318 -35.97 11.71 -23.28
CA LYS A 318 -35.76 12.01 -21.86
C LYS A 318 -36.24 10.88 -20.94
N ALA A 319 -37.37 10.25 -21.26
CA ALA A 319 -37.88 9.11 -20.51
C ALA A 319 -36.97 7.88 -20.65
N LEU A 320 -36.51 7.57 -21.86
CA LEU A 320 -35.55 6.49 -22.13
C LEU A 320 -34.20 6.73 -21.44
N THR A 321 -33.72 7.97 -21.42
CA THR A 321 -32.49 8.36 -20.72
C THR A 321 -32.61 8.05 -19.22
N THR A 322 -33.71 8.44 -18.59
CA THR A 322 -33.98 8.12 -17.17
C THR A 322 -34.02 6.60 -16.92
N LEU A 323 -34.62 5.82 -17.83
CA LEU A 323 -34.67 4.36 -17.73
C LEU A 323 -33.30 3.68 -17.93
N SER A 324 -32.38 4.33 -18.66
CA SER A 324 -31.05 3.79 -18.93
C SER A 324 -30.12 3.82 -17.71
N VAL A 325 -30.34 4.76 -16.77
CA VAL A 325 -29.48 4.97 -15.59
C VAL A 325 -29.27 3.69 -14.75
N PRO A 326 -30.32 2.98 -14.30
CA PRO A 326 -30.14 1.73 -13.55
C PRO A 326 -29.58 0.56 -14.39
N LEU A 327 -29.52 0.70 -15.72
CA LEU A 327 -29.06 -0.31 -16.67
C LEU A 327 -27.62 -0.05 -17.16
N GLY A 328 -26.87 0.81 -16.48
CA GLY A 328 -25.50 1.19 -16.86
C GLY A 328 -25.44 2.30 -17.92
N ASN A 329 -26.40 3.23 -17.86
CA ASN A 329 -26.53 4.36 -18.79
C ASN A 329 -26.57 3.94 -20.27
N ALA A 330 -27.05 2.74 -20.58
CA ALA A 330 -27.33 2.34 -21.95
C ALA A 330 -28.55 1.44 -22.09
N ILE A 331 -29.23 1.56 -23.23
CA ILE A 331 -30.31 0.70 -23.68
C ILE A 331 -30.08 0.44 -25.17
N TYR A 332 -30.13 -0.82 -25.58
CA TYR A 332 -30.03 -1.23 -26.97
C TYR A 332 -31.40 -1.67 -27.50
N SER A 333 -31.66 -1.42 -28.77
CA SER A 333 -32.86 -1.90 -29.48
C SER A 333 -32.77 -3.40 -29.86
N THR A 334 -31.63 -4.02 -29.60
CA THR A 334 -31.32 -5.43 -29.82
C THR A 334 -30.64 -5.97 -28.54
N PRO A 335 -30.58 -7.30 -28.31
CA PRO A 335 -29.91 -7.89 -27.14
C PRO A 335 -28.38 -7.79 -27.24
N ARG A 336 -27.88 -6.55 -27.26
CA ARG A 336 -26.46 -6.18 -27.28
C ARG A 336 -26.15 -5.41 -26.01
N TYR A 337 -24.95 -5.63 -25.48
CA TYR A 337 -24.45 -4.98 -24.28
C TYR A 337 -22.95 -4.70 -24.50
N ASP A 338 -22.50 -3.51 -24.13
CA ASP A 338 -21.10 -3.11 -24.24
C ASP A 338 -20.38 -3.15 -22.89
N MET A 339 -19.05 -3.18 -22.91
CA MET A 339 -18.24 -3.25 -21.68
C MET A 339 -18.47 -2.04 -20.78
N ARG A 340 -18.60 -0.83 -21.33
CA ARG A 340 -18.88 0.38 -20.55
C ARG A 340 -20.22 0.26 -19.80
N GLN A 341 -21.26 -0.23 -20.47
CA GLN A 341 -22.57 -0.49 -19.86
C GLN A 341 -22.45 -1.48 -18.71
N LEU A 342 -21.73 -2.58 -18.90
CA LEU A 342 -21.57 -3.60 -17.86
C LEU A 342 -20.79 -3.06 -16.64
N LEU A 343 -19.73 -2.28 -16.86
CA LEU A 343 -18.97 -1.63 -15.80
C LEU A 343 -19.85 -0.68 -14.98
N ASP A 344 -20.61 0.18 -15.65
CA ASP A 344 -21.48 1.16 -15.00
C ASP A 344 -22.69 0.50 -14.30
N PHE A 345 -23.22 -0.57 -14.89
CA PHE A 345 -24.23 -1.43 -14.27
C PHE A 345 -23.72 -2.04 -12.95
N LYS A 346 -22.46 -2.51 -12.93
CA LYS A 346 -21.78 -3.03 -11.73
C LYS A 346 -21.28 -1.92 -10.78
N GLY A 347 -21.54 -0.64 -11.08
CA GLY A 347 -21.17 0.50 -10.22
C GLY A 347 -19.72 0.97 -10.37
N LEU A 348 -18.97 0.43 -11.34
CA LEU A 348 -17.57 0.78 -11.60
C LEU A 348 -17.39 2.01 -12.49
N GLY A 349 -18.48 2.70 -12.83
CA GLY A 349 -18.45 3.88 -13.68
C GLY A 349 -18.05 3.59 -15.13
N SER A 350 -17.63 4.63 -15.84
CA SER A 350 -17.28 4.60 -17.26
C SER A 350 -15.87 5.16 -17.48
N PRO A 351 -14.80 4.35 -17.33
CA PRO A 351 -13.42 4.84 -17.41
C PRO A 351 -13.09 5.37 -18.82
N ARG A 352 -12.47 6.55 -18.86
CA ARG A 352 -12.15 7.32 -20.09
C ARG A 352 -10.66 7.40 -20.38
N THR A 353 -9.82 6.93 -19.47
CA THR A 353 -8.36 6.88 -19.64
C THR A 353 -7.81 5.50 -19.30
N VAL A 354 -6.60 5.22 -19.76
CA VAL A 354 -5.83 4.02 -19.38
C VAL A 354 -5.63 3.97 -17.87
N ALA A 355 -5.29 5.09 -17.23
CA ALA A 355 -5.16 5.16 -15.77
C ALA A 355 -6.46 4.78 -15.03
N GLU A 356 -7.60 5.34 -15.46
CA GLU A 356 -8.91 5.02 -14.89
C GLU A 356 -9.28 3.55 -15.13
N THR A 357 -8.95 3.01 -16.31
CA THR A 357 -9.22 1.60 -16.62
C THR A 357 -8.34 0.67 -15.79
N ARG A 358 -7.04 0.98 -15.59
CA ARG A 358 -6.14 0.24 -14.68
C ARG A 358 -6.67 0.25 -13.25
N ASN A 359 -7.22 1.37 -12.79
CA ASN A 359 -7.88 1.44 -11.49
C ASN A 359 -9.12 0.52 -11.44
N VAL A 360 -9.99 0.55 -12.45
CA VAL A 360 -11.16 -0.36 -12.54
C VAL A 360 -10.72 -1.83 -12.53
N ILE A 361 -9.64 -2.18 -13.22
CA ILE A 361 -9.05 -3.52 -13.19
C ILE A 361 -8.66 -3.91 -11.77
N GLN A 362 -8.01 -3.02 -11.00
CA GLN A 362 -7.66 -3.30 -9.61
C GLN A 362 -8.89 -3.60 -8.75
N TRP A 363 -10.00 -2.87 -8.94
CA TRP A 363 -11.28 -3.17 -8.26
C TRP A 363 -11.89 -4.51 -8.68
N LEU A 364 -11.74 -4.91 -9.95
CA LEU A 364 -12.27 -6.19 -10.45
C LEU A 364 -11.45 -7.38 -9.95
N ARG A 365 -10.14 -7.19 -9.78
CA ARG A 365 -9.19 -8.20 -9.28
C ARG A 365 -9.22 -8.35 -7.75
N LEU A 366 -9.67 -7.32 -7.03
CA LEU A 366 -9.81 -7.37 -5.58
C LEU A 366 -10.74 -8.53 -5.18
N SER A 367 -10.22 -9.40 -4.33
CA SER A 367 -10.97 -10.51 -3.72
C SER A 367 -11.06 -10.29 -2.22
N LEU A 368 -12.28 -10.15 -1.70
CA LEU A 368 -12.51 -10.02 -0.26
C LEU A 368 -12.75 -11.40 0.36
N PRO A 369 -12.31 -11.64 1.60
CA PRO A 369 -12.75 -12.81 2.35
C PRO A 369 -14.25 -12.67 2.69
N PRO A 370 -14.98 -13.78 2.86
CA PRO A 370 -16.36 -13.71 3.32
C PRO A 370 -16.38 -13.25 4.78
N ALA A 371 -17.33 -12.37 5.11
CA ALA A 371 -17.54 -11.95 6.50
C ALA A 371 -17.85 -13.16 7.39
N PRO A 372 -17.40 -13.17 8.66
CA PRO A 372 -17.79 -14.20 9.61
C PRO A 372 -19.31 -14.17 9.80
N ALA A 373 -19.92 -15.31 10.12
CA ALA A 373 -21.35 -15.35 10.43
C ALA A 373 -21.60 -14.44 11.64
N LEU A 374 -22.45 -13.42 11.48
CA LEU A 374 -22.90 -12.55 12.56
C LEU A 374 -23.44 -13.43 13.70
N GLY A 375 -22.90 -13.29 14.91
CA GLY A 375 -23.33 -14.13 16.03
C GLY A 375 -22.41 -15.31 16.38
N ASP A 376 -21.42 -15.69 15.55
CA ASP A 376 -20.55 -16.84 15.84
C ASP A 376 -19.38 -16.50 16.79
N TYR A 377 -19.73 -16.03 17.99
CA TYR A 377 -18.77 -15.76 19.07
C TYR A 377 -18.19 -17.04 19.67
N SER A 378 -18.85 -18.18 19.43
CA SER A 378 -18.37 -19.52 19.78
C SER A 378 -17.12 -19.93 18.99
N GLY A 379 -17.06 -19.58 17.70
CA GLY A 379 -15.87 -19.76 16.87
C GLY A 379 -14.71 -18.86 17.30
N LEU A 380 -15.03 -17.68 17.81
CA LEU A 380 -14.05 -16.71 18.33
C LEU A 380 -13.44 -17.20 19.67
N ALA A 381 -14.25 -17.67 20.61
CA ALA A 381 -13.78 -18.28 21.85
C ALA A 381 -12.94 -19.56 21.61
N ARG A 382 -13.27 -20.35 20.57
CA ARG A 382 -12.47 -21.50 20.13
C ARG A 382 -11.12 -21.10 19.54
N ARG A 383 -11.06 -20.05 18.70
CA ARG A 383 -9.80 -19.53 18.13
C ARG A 383 -8.80 -19.07 19.20
N GLN A 384 -9.29 -18.53 20.31
CA GLN A 384 -8.45 -18.12 21.44
C GLN A 384 -8.11 -19.26 22.42
N GLY A 385 -8.62 -20.47 22.19
CA GLY A 385 -8.44 -21.59 23.12
C GLY A 385 -9.19 -21.44 24.45
N LEU A 386 -10.07 -20.44 24.57
CA LEU A 386 -10.81 -20.10 25.79
C LEU A 386 -12.17 -20.80 25.89
N ALA A 387 -12.59 -21.54 24.87
CA ALA A 387 -13.89 -22.22 24.83
C ALA A 387 -14.11 -23.20 26.00
N ALA A 388 -13.04 -23.84 26.50
CA ALA A 388 -13.11 -24.75 27.64
C ALA A 388 -13.08 -24.04 29.01
N THR A 389 -12.72 -22.75 29.05
CA THR A 389 -12.59 -21.96 30.29
C THR A 389 -13.79 -21.07 30.60
N LEU A 390 -14.73 -20.92 29.67
CA LEU A 390 -15.94 -20.12 29.86
C LEU A 390 -17.04 -20.97 30.50
N THR A 391 -17.66 -20.46 31.58
CA THR A 391 -18.85 -21.06 32.18
C THR A 391 -20.08 -20.87 31.29
N GLU A 392 -21.16 -21.61 31.54
CA GLU A 392 -22.41 -21.43 30.78
C GLU A 392 -23.01 -20.03 30.99
N ASP A 393 -22.85 -19.45 32.18
CA ASP A 393 -23.23 -18.07 32.48
C ASP A 393 -22.37 -17.04 31.73
N ASP A 394 -21.08 -17.32 31.54
CA ASP A 394 -20.19 -16.49 30.72
C ASP A 394 -20.64 -16.50 29.25
N LYS A 395 -21.02 -17.66 28.71
CA LYS A 395 -21.55 -17.78 27.35
C LYS A 395 -22.86 -17.00 27.19
N ASN A 396 -23.80 -17.15 28.14
CA ASN A 396 -25.04 -16.36 28.17
C ASN A 396 -24.78 -14.85 28.28
N THR A 397 -23.71 -14.44 28.94
CA THR A 397 -23.29 -13.04 29.03
C THR A 397 -22.67 -12.54 27.73
N LEU A 398 -21.84 -13.36 27.07
CA LEU A 398 -21.32 -13.05 25.74
C LEU A 398 -22.43 -12.93 24.71
N ASP A 399 -23.41 -13.83 24.71
CA ASP A 399 -24.57 -13.75 23.81
C ASP A 399 -25.39 -12.48 24.05
N ARG A 400 -25.47 -11.99 25.29
CA ARG A 400 -26.08 -10.69 25.60
C ARG A 400 -25.24 -9.52 25.09
N ILE A 401 -23.92 -9.50 25.32
CA ILE A 401 -23.02 -8.44 24.83
C ILE A 401 -23.03 -8.38 23.31
N ALA A 402 -23.01 -9.54 22.67
CA ALA A 402 -23.16 -9.76 21.25
C ALA A 402 -24.51 -9.32 20.68
N GLY A 403 -25.58 -9.52 21.45
CA GLY A 403 -26.96 -9.20 21.09
C GLY A 403 -27.32 -7.73 21.27
N ILE A 404 -26.47 -6.93 21.92
CA ILE A 404 -26.56 -5.46 21.91
C ILE A 404 -26.31 -5.03 20.46
N ARG A 405 -27.41 -4.82 19.74
CA ARG A 405 -27.43 -4.43 18.33
C ARG A 405 -26.59 -3.17 18.08
N LEU A 406 -26.07 -3.13 16.85
CA LEU A 406 -25.30 -2.12 16.10
C LEU A 406 -25.65 -0.62 16.31
N ASP A 407 -26.68 -0.28 17.09
CA ASP A 407 -27.15 1.10 17.30
C ASP A 407 -26.66 1.73 18.62
N ASP A 408 -26.27 0.92 19.63
CA ASP A 408 -25.92 1.42 20.97
C ASP A 408 -24.41 1.58 21.24
N ILE A 409 -23.53 0.95 20.43
CA ILE A 409 -22.07 1.08 20.58
C ILE A 409 -21.58 2.26 19.74
N LYS A 410 -21.11 3.31 20.40
CA LYS A 410 -20.48 4.46 19.73
C LYS A 410 -19.16 4.01 19.09
N PRO A 411 -18.92 4.25 17.78
CA PRO A 411 -17.66 3.85 17.15
C PRO A 411 -16.49 4.56 17.82
N GLY A 412 -15.47 3.79 18.22
CA GLY A 412 -14.32 4.24 19.00
C GLY A 412 -14.51 4.21 20.51
N GLU A 413 -15.61 3.67 21.03
CA GLU A 413 -15.90 3.61 22.47
C GLU A 413 -16.36 2.22 22.89
N ILE A 414 -15.82 1.71 24.00
CA ILE A 414 -16.22 0.43 24.60
C ILE A 414 -16.53 0.68 26.06
N ALA A 415 -17.80 0.53 26.45
CA ALA A 415 -18.22 0.58 27.85
C ALA A 415 -17.73 1.85 28.61
N GLY A 416 -17.67 3.00 27.93
CA GLY A 416 -17.17 4.27 28.46
C GLY A 416 -15.67 4.53 28.26
N TYR A 417 -14.91 3.55 27.76
CA TYR A 417 -13.52 3.71 27.38
C TYR A 417 -13.42 4.24 25.94
N SER A 418 -12.85 5.43 25.74
CA SER A 418 -12.62 5.99 24.41
C SER A 418 -11.27 5.52 23.85
N ILE A 419 -11.29 4.78 22.74
CA ILE A 419 -10.10 4.21 22.09
C ILE A 419 -9.23 5.33 21.51
N TYR A 420 -9.85 6.35 20.91
CA TYR A 420 -9.16 7.46 20.23
C TYR A 420 -8.93 8.68 21.12
N GLN A 421 -8.87 8.48 22.44
CA GLN A 421 -8.49 9.53 23.38
C GLN A 421 -7.02 9.93 23.20
N PRO A 422 -6.65 11.21 23.43
CA PRO A 422 -5.29 11.71 23.24
C PRO A 422 -4.18 10.93 23.95
N ALA A 423 -4.49 10.30 25.09
CA ALA A 423 -3.55 9.47 25.84
C ALA A 423 -3.12 8.18 25.09
N ASN A 424 -3.90 7.75 24.09
CA ASN A 424 -3.59 6.56 23.30
C ASN A 424 -2.74 6.85 22.04
N MET A 425 -2.47 8.12 21.73
CA MET A 425 -1.58 8.49 20.62
C MET A 425 -0.20 7.85 20.79
N GLY A 426 0.30 7.19 19.74
CA GLY A 426 1.63 6.57 19.74
C GLY A 426 1.72 5.25 20.51
N ARG A 427 0.62 4.72 21.05
CA ARG A 427 0.56 3.40 21.70
C ARG A 427 0.27 2.27 20.72
N SER A 428 0.75 1.07 21.03
CA SER A 428 0.46 -0.14 20.27
C SER A 428 -0.96 -0.65 20.53
N PHE A 429 -1.49 -1.46 19.62
CA PHE A 429 -2.82 -2.05 19.78
C PHE A 429 -2.88 -3.01 20.97
N ALA A 430 -1.81 -3.75 21.24
CA ALA A 430 -1.72 -4.66 22.37
C ALA A 430 -1.83 -3.92 23.72
N GLU A 431 -1.15 -2.78 23.86
CA GLU A 431 -1.23 -1.94 25.07
C GLU A 431 -2.64 -1.40 25.31
N VAL A 432 -3.29 -0.89 24.26
CA VAL A 432 -4.64 -0.33 24.38
C VAL A 432 -5.69 -1.42 24.61
N ARG A 433 -5.54 -2.58 23.96
CA ARG A 433 -6.37 -3.76 24.22
C ARG A 433 -6.26 -4.21 25.68
N GLY A 434 -5.05 -4.30 26.23
CA GLY A 434 -4.86 -4.64 27.64
C GLY A 434 -5.51 -3.64 28.61
N ASP A 435 -5.55 -2.35 28.27
CA ASP A 435 -6.26 -1.35 29.06
C ASP A 435 -7.78 -1.48 28.96
N ILE A 436 -8.31 -1.83 27.79
CA ILE A 436 -9.74 -2.12 27.61
C ILE A 436 -10.14 -3.35 28.43
N GLU A 437 -9.35 -4.43 28.38
CA GLU A 437 -9.58 -5.63 29.18
C GLU A 437 -9.55 -5.33 30.67
N ARG A 438 -8.61 -4.50 31.13
CA ARG A 438 -8.55 -4.04 32.52
C ARG A 438 -9.76 -3.18 32.89
N HIS A 439 -10.16 -2.26 32.01
CA HIS A 439 -11.34 -1.41 32.19
C HIS A 439 -12.62 -2.23 32.32
N LEU A 440 -12.78 -3.28 31.51
CA LEU A 440 -13.92 -4.20 31.59
C LEU A 440 -13.93 -5.00 32.90
N GLN A 441 -12.76 -5.39 33.42
CA GLN A 441 -12.66 -6.05 34.73
C GLN A 441 -13.03 -5.08 35.87
N GLU A 442 -12.41 -3.91 35.89
CA GLU A 442 -12.52 -2.96 37.01
C GLU A 442 -13.87 -2.23 37.03
N GLN A 443 -14.36 -1.78 35.87
CA GLN A 443 -15.57 -0.94 35.76
C GLN A 443 -16.83 -1.74 35.45
N LYS A 444 -16.71 -2.95 34.88
CA LYS A 444 -17.85 -3.81 34.53
C LYS A 444 -17.86 -5.15 35.29
N GLY A 445 -16.85 -5.45 36.11
CA GLY A 445 -16.83 -6.62 36.98
C GLY A 445 -16.69 -7.96 36.24
N LEU A 446 -16.21 -7.95 34.99
CA LEU A 446 -16.01 -9.19 34.22
C LEU A 446 -14.84 -10.00 34.79
N THR A 447 -14.93 -11.33 34.73
CA THR A 447 -13.80 -12.21 35.02
C THR A 447 -12.68 -12.00 33.99
N PRO A 448 -11.41 -12.30 34.30
CA PRO A 448 -10.31 -12.08 33.34
C PRO A 448 -10.50 -12.80 32.00
N SER A 449 -10.97 -14.05 32.01
CA SER A 449 -11.26 -14.83 30.79
C SER A 449 -12.41 -14.24 29.97
N LEU A 450 -13.49 -13.80 30.64
CA LEU A 450 -14.62 -13.17 29.99
C LEU A 450 -14.26 -11.79 29.43
N ALA A 451 -13.42 -11.02 30.13
CA ALA A 451 -12.99 -9.69 29.68
C ALA A 451 -12.20 -9.73 28.38
N VAL A 452 -11.32 -10.73 28.18
CA VAL A 452 -10.57 -10.93 26.92
C VAL A 452 -11.52 -11.16 25.75
N VAL A 453 -12.48 -12.07 25.91
CA VAL A 453 -13.44 -12.40 24.84
C VAL A 453 -14.41 -11.24 24.61
N ALA A 454 -14.90 -10.60 25.66
CA ALA A 454 -15.77 -9.43 25.55
C ALA A 454 -15.07 -8.25 24.87
N ALA A 455 -13.79 -8.00 25.17
CA ALA A 455 -13.01 -6.96 24.51
C ALA A 455 -12.93 -7.20 23.00
N GLU A 456 -12.66 -8.43 22.57
CA GLU A 456 -12.58 -8.78 21.15
C GLU A 456 -13.93 -8.58 20.42
N VAL A 457 -15.04 -9.00 21.05
CA VAL A 457 -16.39 -8.79 20.50
C VAL A 457 -16.76 -7.30 20.41
N CYS A 458 -16.36 -6.50 21.40
CA CYS A 458 -16.61 -5.07 21.40
C CYS A 458 -15.73 -4.34 20.37
N LEU A 459 -14.45 -4.72 20.26
CA LEU A 459 -13.49 -4.15 19.32
C LEU A 459 -13.90 -4.41 17.87
N ALA A 460 -14.35 -5.63 17.58
CA ALA A 460 -14.92 -6.01 16.29
C ALA A 460 -15.99 -5.03 15.76
N GLN A 461 -16.68 -4.33 16.66
CA GLN A 461 -17.74 -3.37 16.33
C GLN A 461 -17.28 -1.91 16.48
N ALA A 462 -16.55 -1.59 17.54
CA ALA A 462 -16.16 -0.22 17.87
C ALA A 462 -14.90 0.27 17.14
N ALA A 463 -13.95 -0.64 16.89
CA ALA A 463 -12.64 -0.36 16.28
C ALA A 463 -12.14 -1.61 15.51
N PRO A 464 -12.78 -1.98 14.39
CA PRO A 464 -12.47 -3.20 13.64
C PRO A 464 -11.01 -3.29 13.19
N GLU A 465 -10.32 -2.16 13.05
CA GLU A 465 -8.89 -2.12 12.74
C GLU A 465 -8.03 -2.82 13.80
N MET A 466 -8.51 -2.95 15.04
CA MET A 466 -7.80 -3.66 16.12
C MET A 466 -7.96 -5.18 16.06
N CYS A 467 -8.81 -5.69 15.15
CA CYS A 467 -9.10 -7.11 14.94
C CYS A 467 -8.59 -7.65 13.59
N VAL A 468 -7.87 -6.83 12.81
CA VAL A 468 -7.22 -7.25 11.56
C VAL A 468 -6.11 -8.27 11.88
N GLN A 469 -5.99 -9.31 11.05
CA GLN A 469 -5.03 -10.39 11.25
C GLN A 469 -3.60 -9.95 10.88
N ASP A 470 -2.61 -10.59 11.52
CA ASP A 470 -1.19 -10.43 11.21
C ASP A 470 -0.69 -8.97 11.15
N LEU A 471 -1.22 -8.12 12.04
CA LEU A 471 -0.77 -6.74 12.16
C LEU A 471 0.66 -6.66 12.72
N PRO A 472 1.51 -5.78 12.18
CA PRO A 472 2.86 -5.62 12.70
C PRO A 472 2.85 -4.91 14.07
N ASP A 473 3.73 -5.35 14.97
CA ASP A 473 3.99 -4.72 16.28
C ASP A 473 4.48 -3.27 16.18
N SER A 474 4.68 -2.72 14.99
CA SER A 474 5.01 -1.31 14.73
C SER A 474 3.78 -0.43 14.47
N MET A 475 2.58 -1.00 14.29
CA MET A 475 1.35 -0.23 14.09
C MET A 475 0.99 0.54 15.38
N ARG A 476 0.74 1.85 15.26
CA ARG A 476 0.48 2.75 16.40
C ARG A 476 -0.73 3.62 16.15
N ILE A 477 -1.56 3.81 17.18
CA ILE A 477 -2.74 4.67 17.13
C ILE A 477 -2.33 6.11 16.81
N GLY A 478 -3.10 6.76 15.93
CA GLY A 478 -2.90 8.15 15.52
C GLY A 478 -1.77 8.40 14.52
N THR A 479 -1.14 7.35 13.99
CA THR A 479 -0.20 7.45 12.86
C THR A 479 -0.92 7.42 11.51
N PRO A 480 -0.30 7.90 10.41
CA PRO A 480 -0.89 7.79 9.07
C PRO A 480 -1.23 6.34 8.66
N ALA A 481 -0.35 5.38 8.96
CA ALA A 481 -0.60 3.96 8.69
C ALA A 481 -1.86 3.43 9.41
N TRP A 482 -2.09 3.87 10.64
CA TRP A 482 -3.33 3.56 11.38
C TRP A 482 -4.57 4.18 10.73
N MET A 483 -4.48 5.38 10.15
CA MET A 483 -5.60 5.99 9.44
C MET A 483 -5.96 5.21 8.17
N GLU A 484 -4.96 4.77 7.42
CA GLU A 484 -5.15 3.94 6.23
C GLU A 484 -5.81 2.61 6.59
N LEU A 485 -5.33 1.96 7.65
CA LEU A 485 -5.93 0.74 8.17
C LEU A 485 -7.41 0.95 8.54
N ARG A 486 -7.73 2.04 9.27
CA ARG A 486 -9.12 2.38 9.62
C ARG A 486 -10.01 2.63 8.41
N LEU A 487 -9.48 3.32 7.41
CA LEU A 487 -10.22 3.60 6.19
C LEU A 487 -10.49 2.30 5.40
N GLY A 488 -9.48 1.43 5.29
CA GLY A 488 -9.63 0.11 4.70
C GLY A 488 -10.63 -0.76 5.44
N CYS A 489 -10.58 -0.81 6.78
CA CYS A 489 -11.58 -1.52 7.59
C CYS A 489 -12.98 -0.96 7.39
N ALA A 490 -13.14 0.37 7.37
CA ALA A 490 -14.43 1.00 7.11
C ALA A 490 -14.97 0.65 5.72
N MET A 491 -14.10 0.53 4.71
CA MET A 491 -14.49 0.09 3.37
C MET A 491 -14.83 -1.40 3.32
N ALA A 492 -14.07 -2.25 3.99
CA ALA A 492 -14.29 -3.70 4.04
C ALA A 492 -15.59 -4.04 4.80
N ASP A 493 -15.84 -3.40 5.94
CA ASP A 493 -17.00 -3.70 6.78
C ASP A 493 -18.28 -3.02 6.29
N HIS A 494 -18.16 -2.01 5.44
CA HIS A 494 -19.30 -1.41 4.75
C HIS A 494 -20.07 -2.42 3.89
N HIS A 495 -19.33 -3.36 3.29
CA HIS A 495 -19.86 -4.46 2.54
C HIS A 495 -20.69 -5.42 3.43
N ALA A 496 -20.00 -6.03 4.40
CA ALA A 496 -20.56 -6.91 5.41
C ALA A 496 -19.76 -6.75 6.70
N PRO A 497 -20.40 -6.47 7.85
CA PRO A 497 -19.70 -6.26 9.11
C PRO A 497 -18.80 -7.44 9.48
N GLY A 498 -17.54 -7.17 9.86
CA GLY A 498 -16.56 -8.17 10.24
C GLY A 498 -15.72 -8.73 9.08
N THR A 499 -15.92 -8.26 7.85
CA THR A 499 -15.06 -8.62 6.70
C THR A 499 -13.59 -8.30 7.00
N SER A 500 -13.32 -7.12 7.58
CA SER A 500 -11.96 -6.66 7.91
C SER A 500 -11.22 -7.59 8.87
N GLN A 501 -11.94 -8.30 9.75
CA GLN A 501 -11.37 -9.26 10.71
C GLN A 501 -10.86 -10.54 10.03
N MET A 502 -11.33 -10.82 8.82
CA MET A 502 -10.87 -11.95 8.00
C MET A 502 -9.75 -11.54 7.05
N MET A 503 -9.27 -10.29 7.13
CA MET A 503 -8.22 -9.75 6.30
C MET A 503 -6.94 -9.58 7.10
N ASN A 504 -5.80 -9.61 6.39
CA ASN A 504 -4.52 -9.17 6.93
C ASN A 504 -4.24 -7.69 6.61
N GLU A 505 -3.18 -7.13 7.19
CA GLU A 505 -2.76 -5.73 6.97
C GLU A 505 -2.64 -5.37 5.48
N ARG A 506 -1.99 -6.21 4.68
CA ARG A 506 -1.80 -5.95 3.24
C ARG A 506 -3.11 -5.90 2.46
N GLN A 507 -4.04 -6.79 2.76
CA GLN A 507 -5.35 -6.82 2.10
C GLN A 507 -6.16 -5.57 2.45
N VAL A 508 -6.14 -5.14 3.71
CA VAL A 508 -6.85 -3.93 4.16
C VAL A 508 -6.20 -2.69 3.54
N THR A 509 -4.87 -2.60 3.57
CA THR A 509 -4.13 -1.49 2.96
C THR A 509 -4.34 -1.46 1.44
N ALA A 510 -4.35 -2.62 0.75
CA ALA A 510 -4.65 -2.68 -0.69
C ALA A 510 -6.03 -2.08 -1.00
N LEU A 511 -7.06 -2.42 -0.21
CA LEU A 511 -8.39 -1.82 -0.33
C LEU A 511 -8.37 -0.31 -0.07
N ALA A 512 -7.65 0.12 0.97
CA ALA A 512 -7.40 1.52 1.29
C ALA A 512 -6.41 2.21 0.32
N THR A 513 -5.97 1.57 -0.76
CA THR A 513 -5.13 2.21 -1.79
C THR A 513 -5.85 2.38 -3.13
N LEU A 514 -7.04 1.80 -3.27
CA LEU A 514 -7.85 1.85 -4.49
C LEU A 514 -8.46 3.23 -4.71
N ALA A 515 -8.31 3.81 -5.90
CA ALA A 515 -8.94 5.08 -6.22
C ALA A 515 -10.45 4.89 -6.49
N PRO A 516 -11.33 5.84 -6.14
CA PRO A 516 -12.73 5.75 -6.51
C PRO A 516 -12.89 5.66 -8.03
N THR A 517 -13.82 4.83 -8.48
CA THR A 517 -14.14 4.63 -9.90
C THR A 517 -15.30 5.51 -10.38
N SER A 518 -16.02 6.15 -9.46
CA SER A 518 -17.14 7.05 -9.73
C SER A 518 -17.21 8.17 -8.69
N GLU A 519 -17.94 9.23 -9.00
CA GLU A 519 -18.17 10.34 -8.06
C GLU A 519 -18.93 9.88 -6.81
N GLY A 520 -19.93 9.01 -6.96
CA GLY A 520 -20.68 8.44 -5.84
C GLY A 520 -19.78 7.60 -4.90
N HIS A 521 -18.88 6.79 -5.47
CA HIS A 521 -17.86 6.08 -4.68
C HIS A 521 -16.93 7.05 -3.95
N ALA A 522 -16.48 8.12 -4.63
CA ALA A 522 -15.61 9.12 -4.02
C ALA A 522 -16.28 9.78 -2.80
N GLN A 523 -17.55 10.19 -2.91
CA GLN A 523 -18.30 10.81 -1.82
C GLN A 523 -18.50 9.87 -0.61
N LEU A 524 -18.78 8.59 -0.85
CA LEU A 524 -18.90 7.59 0.22
C LEU A 524 -17.58 7.39 0.97
N MET A 525 -16.48 7.28 0.23
CA MET A 525 -15.14 7.13 0.82
C MET A 525 -14.76 8.37 1.65
N GLN A 526 -15.07 9.57 1.14
CA GLN A 526 -14.84 10.83 1.86
C GLN A 526 -15.62 10.89 3.18
N LEU A 527 -16.90 10.50 3.16
CA LEU A 527 -17.73 10.46 4.37
C LEU A 527 -17.11 9.57 5.46
N ARG A 528 -16.50 8.44 5.07
CA ARG A 528 -15.80 7.54 6.00
C ARG A 528 -14.50 8.14 6.52
N ALA A 529 -13.76 8.86 5.68
CA ALA A 529 -12.50 9.51 6.04
C ALA A 529 -12.68 10.68 7.03
N LEU A 530 -13.84 11.38 7.01
CA LEU A 530 -14.09 12.56 7.86
C LEU A 530 -13.94 12.29 9.35
N LYS A 531 -14.47 11.18 9.87
CA LYS A 531 -14.32 10.85 11.30
C LYS A 531 -12.86 10.50 11.64
N ILE A 532 -12.17 9.79 10.73
CA ILE A 532 -10.79 9.35 10.93
C ILE A 532 -9.85 10.56 10.99
N ILE A 533 -10.04 11.57 10.12
CA ILE A 533 -9.21 12.79 10.14
C ILE A 533 -9.46 13.64 11.39
N VAL A 534 -10.69 13.68 11.90
CA VAL A 534 -11.02 14.35 13.16
C VAL A 534 -10.35 13.64 14.34
N ASP A 535 -10.50 12.31 14.45
CA ASP A 535 -9.85 11.53 15.50
C ASP A 535 -8.32 11.72 15.47
N TRP A 536 -7.72 11.70 14.27
CA TRP A 536 -6.29 11.99 14.08
C TRP A 536 -5.92 13.40 14.56
N GLY A 537 -6.71 14.41 14.19
CA GLY A 537 -6.47 15.80 14.57
C GLY A 537 -6.54 15.99 16.09
N VAL A 538 -7.43 15.29 16.77
CA VAL A 538 -7.52 15.27 18.24
C VAL A 538 -6.31 14.58 18.87
N LEU A 539 -5.96 13.38 18.39
CA LEU A 539 -4.81 12.61 18.90
C LEU A 539 -3.49 13.39 18.78
N ASN A 540 -3.33 14.12 17.67
CA ASN A 540 -2.14 14.90 17.36
C ASN A 540 -2.20 16.35 17.89
N GLY A 541 -3.26 16.76 18.60
CA GLY A 541 -3.37 18.09 19.20
C GLY A 541 -3.56 19.23 18.21
N VAL A 542 -3.93 18.93 16.96
CA VAL A 542 -4.26 19.92 15.93
C VAL A 542 -5.61 20.57 16.22
N ILE A 543 -6.57 19.78 16.70
CA ILE A 543 -7.89 20.24 17.13
C ILE A 543 -8.17 19.77 18.54
N ARG A 544 -9.00 20.53 19.27
CA ARG A 544 -9.35 20.23 20.66
C ARG A 544 -10.38 19.10 20.72
N LEU A 545 -10.17 18.14 21.62
CA LEU A 545 -11.19 17.15 21.97
C LEU A 545 -12.44 17.85 22.54
N ARG A 546 -13.61 17.54 21.99
CA ARG A 546 -14.89 18.06 22.47
C ARG A 546 -15.76 16.95 23.04
N SER A 547 -16.44 17.23 24.15
CA SER A 547 -17.32 16.28 24.84
C SER A 547 -18.63 15.99 24.09
N ASP A 548 -19.07 16.90 23.22
CA ASP A 548 -20.25 16.74 22.36
C ASP A 548 -19.96 15.95 21.08
N GLY A 549 -18.69 15.76 20.73
CA GLY A 549 -18.27 15.10 19.48
C GLY A 549 -18.56 15.91 18.21
N GLU A 550 -19.03 17.17 18.33
CA GLU A 550 -19.37 18.03 17.20
C GLU A 550 -18.17 18.89 16.78
N TYR A 551 -17.75 18.80 15.53
CA TYR A 551 -16.61 19.54 15.00
C TYR A 551 -17.04 20.47 13.86
N SER A 552 -16.53 21.71 13.89
CA SER A 552 -16.82 22.69 12.84
C SER A 552 -16.07 22.37 11.54
N GLN A 553 -16.49 22.99 10.44
CA GLN A 553 -15.79 22.91 9.16
C GLN A 553 -14.32 23.33 9.28
N HIS A 554 -14.06 24.36 10.09
CA HIS A 554 -12.72 24.86 10.34
C HIS A 554 -11.83 23.81 11.02
N ASN A 555 -12.37 23.09 12.01
CA ASN A 555 -11.62 22.01 12.68
C ASN A 555 -11.22 20.90 11.69
N ILE A 556 -12.14 20.49 10.81
CA ILE A 556 -11.86 19.46 9.80
C ILE A 556 -10.80 19.95 8.81
N GLN A 557 -10.88 21.21 8.37
CA GLN A 557 -9.89 21.82 7.49
C GLN A 557 -8.50 21.92 8.14
N ASP A 558 -8.43 22.27 9.42
CA ASP A 558 -7.17 22.35 10.16
C ASP A 558 -6.53 20.97 10.33
N ALA A 559 -7.31 19.97 10.74
CA ALA A 559 -6.85 18.58 10.85
C ALA A 559 -6.36 18.05 9.50
N THR A 560 -7.12 18.28 8.43
CA THR A 560 -6.74 17.89 7.06
C THR A 560 -5.44 18.56 6.64
N ARG A 561 -5.34 19.89 6.77
CA ARG A 561 -4.14 20.66 6.40
C ARG A 561 -2.90 20.18 7.15
N ALA A 562 -3.01 19.96 8.46
CA ALA A 562 -1.89 19.49 9.27
C ALA A 562 -1.45 18.06 8.90
N PHE A 563 -2.41 17.17 8.65
CA PHE A 563 -2.13 15.80 8.20
C PHE A 563 -1.34 15.78 6.89
N PHE A 564 -1.77 16.59 5.91
CA PHE A 564 -1.08 16.68 4.63
C PHE A 564 0.28 17.32 4.73
N GLN A 565 0.40 18.40 5.48
CA GLN A 565 1.70 19.03 5.67
C GLN A 565 2.71 18.02 6.25
N GLN A 566 2.29 17.20 7.23
CA GLN A 566 3.16 16.17 7.79
C GLN A 566 3.55 15.08 6.77
N ARG A 567 2.65 14.66 5.89
CA ARG A 567 2.93 13.69 4.81
C ARG A 567 3.85 14.25 3.74
N ASP A 568 3.59 15.48 3.30
CA ASP A 568 4.36 16.18 2.29
C ASP A 568 5.80 16.39 2.79
N ASP A 569 5.95 16.90 4.02
CA ASP A 569 7.24 17.06 4.68
C ASP A 569 8.00 15.72 4.78
N ALA A 570 7.32 14.64 5.15
CA ALA A 570 7.93 13.31 5.29
C ALA A 570 8.38 12.74 3.94
N THR A 571 7.56 12.89 2.90
CA THR A 571 7.86 12.44 1.53
C THR A 571 9.01 13.24 0.94
N GLU A 572 9.01 14.56 1.13
CA GLU A 572 10.09 15.43 0.69
C GLU A 572 11.40 15.12 1.45
N ALA A 573 11.32 14.91 2.77
CA ALA A 573 12.47 14.50 3.59
C ALA A 573 13.04 13.15 3.12
N PHE A 574 12.19 12.17 2.81
CA PHE A 574 12.62 10.88 2.28
C PHE A 574 13.30 11.03 0.90
N THR A 575 12.73 11.85 0.02
CA THR A 575 13.29 12.14 -1.30
C THR A 575 14.67 12.79 -1.20
N ARG A 576 14.80 13.80 -0.34
CA ARG A 576 16.09 14.46 -0.04
C ARG A 576 17.09 13.48 0.56
N ALA A 577 16.67 12.64 1.52
CA ALA A 577 17.51 11.63 2.14
C ALA A 577 17.98 10.52 1.19
N SER A 578 17.18 10.24 0.15
CA SER A 578 17.49 9.22 -0.87
C SER A 578 18.30 9.77 -2.04
N THR A 579 18.61 11.07 -2.05
CA THR A 579 19.44 11.68 -3.09
C THR A 579 20.87 11.14 -2.99
N GLU A 580 21.47 10.80 -4.12
CA GLU A 580 22.85 10.31 -4.14
C GLU A 580 23.85 11.42 -3.80
N LEU A 581 24.94 11.06 -3.13
CA LEU A 581 26.04 11.98 -2.82
C LEU A 581 26.66 12.51 -4.14
N PRO A 582 26.72 13.84 -4.36
CA PRO A 582 27.44 14.40 -5.51
C PRO A 582 28.92 14.02 -5.43
N THR A 583 29.42 13.30 -6.43
CA THR A 583 30.84 12.91 -6.52
C THR A 583 31.60 13.78 -7.49
N ARG A 584 32.91 13.94 -7.24
CA ARG A 584 33.81 14.66 -8.17
C ARG A 584 33.74 14.11 -9.58
N LYS A 585 33.67 12.79 -9.73
CA LYS A 585 33.57 12.11 -11.03
C LYS A 585 32.26 12.42 -11.74
N ALA A 586 31.12 12.35 -11.05
CA ALA A 586 29.82 12.65 -11.64
C ALA A 586 29.74 14.11 -12.12
N LEU A 587 30.27 15.05 -11.34
CA LEU A 587 30.36 16.46 -11.73
C LEU A 587 31.31 16.67 -12.93
N ALA A 588 32.46 16.02 -12.94
CA ALA A 588 33.40 16.07 -14.06
C ALA A 588 32.76 15.59 -15.38
N ILE A 589 32.08 14.44 -15.36
CA ILE A 589 31.38 13.90 -16.53
C ILE A 589 30.30 14.86 -17.00
N LYS A 590 29.50 15.40 -16.07
CA LYS A 590 28.43 16.36 -16.38
C LYS A 590 28.97 17.61 -17.11
N GLU A 591 30.05 18.20 -16.61
CA GLU A 591 30.66 19.39 -17.23
C GLU A 591 31.39 19.07 -18.53
N LEU A 592 32.01 17.89 -18.65
CA LEU A 592 32.61 17.45 -19.91
C LEU A 592 31.54 17.23 -21.00
N LEU A 593 30.42 16.56 -20.70
CA LEU A 593 29.32 16.41 -21.67
C LEU A 593 28.79 17.75 -22.19
N ARG A 594 28.84 18.81 -21.37
CA ARG A 594 28.44 20.16 -21.77
C ARG A 594 29.36 20.75 -22.84
N VAL A 595 30.67 20.50 -22.76
CA VAL A 595 31.66 21.02 -23.73
C VAL A 595 32.00 20.04 -24.86
N PHE A 596 31.52 18.79 -24.77
CA PHE A 596 31.62 17.73 -25.78
C PHE A 596 30.20 17.28 -26.24
N PRO A 597 29.46 18.14 -26.97
CA PRO A 597 28.10 17.81 -27.38
C PRO A 597 28.08 16.59 -28.33
N GLY A 598 27.08 15.72 -28.16
CA GLY A 598 26.92 14.50 -28.97
C GLY A 598 27.80 13.32 -28.56
N THR A 599 28.62 13.46 -27.51
CA THR A 599 29.44 12.38 -26.94
C THR A 599 28.68 11.66 -25.83
N THR A 600 28.78 10.34 -25.75
CA THR A 600 28.20 9.54 -24.65
C THR A 600 29.14 9.47 -23.44
N VAL A 601 28.62 9.08 -22.26
CA VAL A 601 29.45 8.90 -21.05
C VAL A 601 30.59 7.91 -21.30
N ASP A 602 30.30 6.77 -21.92
CA ASP A 602 31.32 5.74 -22.19
C ASP A 602 32.38 6.23 -23.18
N GLU A 603 32.02 7.08 -24.15
CA GLU A 603 32.98 7.69 -25.07
C GLU A 603 33.90 8.67 -24.35
N LEU A 604 33.35 9.55 -23.49
CA LEU A 604 34.16 10.45 -22.66
C LEU A 604 35.13 9.70 -21.75
N GLU A 605 34.70 8.59 -21.15
CA GLU A 605 35.56 7.78 -20.28
C GLU A 605 36.69 7.08 -21.05
N ARG A 606 36.46 6.75 -22.34
CA ARG A 606 37.47 6.17 -23.23
C ARG A 606 38.43 7.21 -23.83
N MET A 607 38.06 8.49 -23.86
CA MET A 607 38.93 9.55 -24.38
C MET A 607 40.20 9.67 -23.54
N THR A 608 41.34 9.67 -24.23
CA THR A 608 42.65 9.83 -23.59
C THR A 608 43.42 11.02 -24.16
N LEU A 609 44.24 11.62 -23.30
CA LEU A 609 45.05 12.80 -23.55
C LEU A 609 46.53 12.46 -23.44
N GLN A 610 47.36 13.17 -24.21
CA GLN A 610 48.80 13.18 -24.10
C GLN A 610 49.32 14.62 -24.03
N LEU A 611 50.53 14.81 -23.49
CA LEU A 611 51.18 16.11 -23.47
C LEU A 611 51.57 16.53 -24.90
N ALA A 612 51.16 17.73 -25.30
CA ALA A 612 51.37 18.23 -26.66
C ALA A 612 52.86 18.49 -26.98
N SER A 613 53.65 18.95 -26.00
CA SER A 613 55.08 19.21 -26.16
C SER A 613 55.89 17.91 -26.16
N ALA A 614 56.85 17.80 -27.08
CA ALA A 614 57.81 16.69 -27.07
C ALA A 614 58.80 16.80 -25.88
N GLU A 615 59.07 18.02 -25.42
CA GLU A 615 59.97 18.27 -24.29
C GLU A 615 59.32 17.88 -22.96
N ASP A 616 58.07 18.27 -22.74
CA ASP A 616 57.32 17.91 -21.52
C ASP A 616 57.14 16.40 -21.40
N ARG A 617 56.97 15.70 -22.54
CA ARG A 617 56.93 14.22 -22.57
C ARG A 617 58.25 13.58 -22.20
N ARG A 618 59.39 14.17 -22.58
CA ARG A 618 60.73 13.67 -22.22
C ARG A 618 61.02 13.89 -20.74
N ASN A 619 60.51 15.00 -20.18
CA ASN A 619 60.71 15.39 -18.80
C ASN A 619 59.61 14.88 -17.85
N LEU A 620 58.77 13.94 -18.31
CA LEU A 620 57.66 13.41 -17.53
C LEU A 620 58.18 12.56 -16.35
N PRO A 621 57.75 12.84 -15.10
CA PRO A 621 58.13 12.01 -13.95
C PRO A 621 57.69 10.55 -14.11
N VAL A 622 58.45 9.61 -13.55
CA VAL A 622 58.15 8.16 -13.63
C VAL A 622 56.78 7.79 -13.03
N SER A 623 56.28 8.58 -12.06
CA SER A 623 54.97 8.39 -11.45
C SER A 623 53.80 8.76 -12.37
N GLU A 624 54.07 9.46 -13.47
CA GLU A 624 53.06 10.04 -14.36
C GLU A 624 52.87 9.17 -15.62
N PRO A 625 51.64 8.73 -15.94
CA PRO A 625 51.38 7.93 -17.13
C PRO A 625 51.51 8.78 -18.41
N ARG A 626 52.02 8.18 -19.49
CA ARG A 626 52.19 8.85 -20.80
C ARG A 626 50.87 9.28 -21.44
N SER A 627 49.80 8.52 -21.22
CA SER A 627 48.43 8.84 -21.64
C SER A 627 47.54 8.89 -20.41
N ARG A 628 46.67 9.90 -20.33
CA ARG A 628 45.70 10.06 -19.24
C ARG A 628 44.27 10.01 -19.74
N SER A 629 43.32 9.59 -18.90
CA SER A 629 41.89 9.80 -19.21
C SER A 629 41.58 11.30 -19.21
N LEU A 630 40.75 11.75 -20.15
CA LEU A 630 40.22 13.13 -20.17
C LEU A 630 39.52 13.46 -18.85
N VAL A 631 38.68 12.53 -18.36
CA VAL A 631 37.92 12.68 -17.11
C VAL A 631 38.85 12.80 -15.91
N GLU A 632 39.82 11.90 -15.76
CA GLU A 632 40.79 11.93 -14.67
C GLU A 632 41.65 13.21 -14.69
N THR A 633 42.09 13.64 -15.88
CA THR A 633 42.89 14.86 -16.04
C THR A 633 42.12 16.09 -15.60
N TYR A 634 40.83 16.18 -15.93
CA TYR A 634 39.97 17.25 -15.46
C TYR A 634 39.76 17.19 -13.94
N MET A 635 39.45 16.00 -13.39
CA MET A 635 39.25 15.80 -11.95
C MET A 635 40.46 16.18 -11.09
N THR A 636 41.68 16.05 -11.62
CA THR A 636 42.93 16.45 -10.94
C THR A 636 43.26 17.94 -11.06
N GLY A 637 42.45 18.73 -11.79
CA GLY A 637 42.75 20.14 -12.09
C GLY A 637 43.89 20.36 -13.09
N ASP A 638 44.48 19.28 -13.63
CA ASP A 638 45.63 19.35 -14.53
C ASP A 638 45.26 19.73 -15.96
N LEU A 639 43.97 19.71 -16.32
CA LEU A 639 43.47 19.98 -17.67
C LEU A 639 43.55 21.48 -17.99
N THR A 640 44.74 21.94 -18.35
CA THR A 640 45.02 23.35 -18.67
C THR A 640 45.21 23.58 -20.17
N PRO A 641 44.77 24.73 -20.71
CA PRO A 641 44.99 25.07 -22.11
C PRO A 641 46.47 25.02 -22.50
N GLY A 642 46.77 24.52 -23.70
CA GLY A 642 48.09 24.40 -24.27
C GLY A 642 48.89 23.18 -23.80
N LYS A 643 48.48 22.48 -22.74
CA LYS A 643 49.28 21.37 -22.23
C LYS A 643 48.94 20.04 -22.90
N TRP A 644 47.70 19.88 -23.35
CA TRP A 644 47.14 18.58 -23.73
C TRP A 644 46.67 18.53 -25.19
N VAL A 645 46.63 17.32 -25.73
CA VAL A 645 45.98 16.97 -27.00
C VAL A 645 45.39 15.57 -26.88
N PHE A 646 44.38 15.23 -27.69
CA PHE A 646 43.87 13.85 -27.76
C PHE A 646 44.94 12.88 -28.25
N SER A 647 44.95 11.68 -27.67
CA SER A 647 45.87 10.61 -28.10
C SER A 647 45.72 10.26 -29.58
N ASP A 648 44.51 10.36 -30.14
CA ASP A 648 44.25 10.04 -31.55
C ASP A 648 44.77 11.10 -32.52
N ASP A 649 44.88 12.35 -32.06
CA ASP A 649 45.45 13.47 -32.81
C ASP A 649 46.99 13.51 -32.73
N MET A 650 47.60 12.60 -31.96
CA MET A 650 49.05 12.51 -31.87
C MET A 650 49.62 11.93 -33.16
N PRO A 651 50.60 12.62 -33.79
CA PRO A 651 51.23 12.10 -34.99
C PRO A 651 51.98 10.79 -34.67
N LYS A 652 51.76 9.77 -35.52
CA LYS A 652 52.47 8.48 -35.43
C LYS A 652 53.98 8.74 -35.42
N SER A 653 54.71 8.13 -34.48
CA SER A 653 56.17 8.25 -34.47
C SER A 653 56.70 7.85 -35.84
N PRO A 654 57.57 8.66 -36.48
CA PRO A 654 58.29 8.20 -37.65
C PRO A 654 59.06 6.94 -37.28
N LEU A 655 59.22 6.03 -38.26
CA LEU A 655 60.11 4.88 -38.14
C LEU A 655 61.47 5.36 -37.61
N PRO A 656 62.14 4.58 -36.74
CA PRO A 656 63.46 4.96 -36.22
C PRO A 656 64.38 5.31 -37.39
N ALA A 657 65.04 6.46 -37.27
CA ALA A 657 65.99 6.89 -38.29
C ALA A 657 67.03 5.75 -38.48
N PRO A 658 67.33 5.33 -39.72
CA PRO A 658 68.27 4.24 -39.98
C PRO A 658 69.69 4.53 -39.45
N THR A 659 69.99 5.76 -39.05
CA THR A 659 71.27 6.14 -38.44
C THR A 659 71.09 7.18 -37.31
N PRO A 660 71.97 7.17 -36.29
CA PRO A 660 71.93 8.10 -35.15
C PRO A 660 72.25 9.56 -35.50
N TYR A 661 72.56 9.89 -36.76
CA TYR A 661 72.95 11.23 -37.22
C TYR A 661 71.85 11.98 -37.98
N GLN A 662 70.70 11.34 -38.24
CA GLN A 662 69.54 12.02 -38.81
C GLN A 662 68.73 12.65 -37.69
N VAL A 663 68.67 13.98 -37.66
CA VAL A 663 67.72 14.73 -36.83
C VAL A 663 66.32 14.46 -37.38
N GLY A 664 65.66 13.43 -36.87
CA GLY A 664 64.25 13.20 -37.14
C GLY A 664 63.47 14.45 -36.74
N ARG A 665 62.74 15.08 -37.68
CA ARG A 665 61.79 16.13 -37.33
C ARG A 665 60.86 15.56 -36.26
N THR A 666 60.91 16.13 -35.05
CA THR A 666 59.96 15.77 -34.01
C THR A 666 58.57 16.01 -34.56
N PRO A 667 57.70 15.00 -34.65
CA PRO A 667 56.38 15.20 -35.21
C PRO A 667 55.63 16.18 -34.30
N HIS A 668 55.32 17.37 -34.84
CA HIS A 668 54.61 18.42 -34.14
C HIS A 668 53.11 18.21 -34.29
N VAL A 669 52.41 18.23 -33.15
CA VAL A 669 50.94 18.30 -33.09
C VAL A 669 50.49 19.55 -33.84
N THR A 670 49.44 19.46 -34.66
CA THR A 670 48.94 20.61 -35.41
C THR A 670 48.38 21.67 -34.45
N ALA A 671 48.64 22.95 -34.74
CA ALA A 671 48.11 24.05 -33.93
C ALA A 671 46.56 24.02 -33.87
N ALA A 672 45.92 23.56 -34.95
CA ALA A 672 44.47 23.42 -35.03
C ALA A 672 43.90 22.36 -34.07
N ALA A 673 44.52 21.18 -33.95
CA ALA A 673 44.07 20.12 -33.04
C ALA A 673 44.19 20.54 -31.57
N ARG A 674 45.26 21.27 -31.24
CA ARG A 674 45.48 21.84 -29.91
C ARG A 674 44.45 22.94 -29.58
N GLU A 675 44.21 23.85 -30.52
CA GLU A 675 43.24 24.94 -30.35
C GLU A 675 41.79 24.42 -30.20
N GLU A 676 41.44 23.30 -30.82
CA GLU A 676 40.12 22.68 -30.68
C GLU A 676 39.86 22.20 -29.24
N LEU A 677 40.83 21.49 -28.63
CA LEU A 677 40.71 21.07 -27.24
C LEU A 677 40.78 22.27 -26.28
N ASP A 678 41.69 23.21 -26.51
CA ASP A 678 41.87 24.40 -25.66
C ASP A 678 40.60 25.28 -25.63
N ARG A 679 39.89 25.41 -26.75
CA ARG A 679 38.59 26.08 -26.79
C ARG A 679 37.60 25.44 -25.83
N ARG A 680 37.55 24.11 -25.73
CA ARG A 680 36.65 23.40 -24.80
C ARG A 680 37.11 23.53 -23.35
N ILE A 681 38.40 23.41 -23.08
CA ILE A 681 38.97 23.56 -21.73
C ILE A 681 38.62 24.92 -21.12
N ARG A 682 38.71 26.01 -21.90
CA ARG A 682 38.38 27.36 -21.41
C ARG A 682 36.93 27.54 -20.95
N HIS A 683 36.02 26.64 -21.33
CA HIS A 683 34.63 26.67 -20.90
C HIS A 683 34.34 25.74 -19.71
N LEU A 684 35.35 24.99 -19.22
CA LEU A 684 35.21 24.12 -18.06
C LEU A 684 35.43 24.91 -16.76
N PRO A 685 34.53 24.79 -15.77
CA PRO A 685 34.69 25.43 -14.46
C PRO A 685 35.71 24.67 -13.58
N ASP A 686 36.13 25.29 -12.48
CA ASP A 686 36.83 24.57 -11.42
C ASP A 686 35.90 23.53 -10.76
N LEU A 687 36.41 22.32 -10.57
CA LEU A 687 35.65 21.20 -10.01
C LEU A 687 35.65 21.20 -8.49
N ASP A 688 36.71 21.67 -7.84
CA ASP A 688 36.83 21.58 -6.39
C ASP A 688 35.83 22.52 -5.69
N GLU A 689 35.76 23.80 -6.10
CA GLU A 689 34.74 24.74 -5.60
C GLU A 689 33.30 24.26 -5.86
N ARG A 690 33.07 23.64 -7.03
CA ARG A 690 31.76 23.10 -7.41
C ARG A 690 31.40 21.87 -6.60
N LEU A 691 32.36 21.00 -6.34
CA LEU A 691 32.17 19.83 -5.50
C LEU A 691 31.83 20.24 -4.08
N GLU A 692 32.59 21.17 -3.50
CA GLU A 692 32.33 21.71 -2.16
C GLU A 692 30.93 22.31 -2.08
N THR A 693 30.55 23.16 -3.04
CA THR A 693 29.20 23.74 -3.11
C THR A 693 28.12 22.65 -3.21
N ALA A 694 28.31 21.64 -4.06
CA ALA A 694 27.34 20.57 -4.25
C ALA A 694 27.20 19.68 -3.00
N VAL A 695 28.33 19.35 -2.36
CA VAL A 695 28.36 18.58 -1.11
C VAL A 695 27.72 19.36 0.03
N ASP A 696 27.99 20.65 0.15
CA ASP A 696 27.36 21.51 1.17
C ASP A 696 25.84 21.61 0.98
N GLN A 697 25.38 21.71 -0.26
CA GLN A 697 23.94 21.68 -0.57
C GLN A 697 23.32 20.33 -0.20
N HIS A 698 23.98 19.22 -0.56
CA HIS A 698 23.54 17.88 -0.21
C HIS A 698 23.51 17.65 1.30
N TYR A 699 24.55 18.11 2.01
CA TYR A 699 24.64 18.05 3.47
C TYR A 699 23.47 18.80 4.13
N LYS A 700 23.16 20.02 3.68
CA LYS A 700 22.00 20.79 4.18
C LYS A 700 20.66 20.09 3.89
N GLN A 701 20.51 19.46 2.73
CA GLN A 701 19.32 18.66 2.41
C GLN A 701 19.15 17.48 3.37
N LEU A 702 20.24 16.78 3.70
CA LEU A 702 20.23 15.69 4.67
C LEU A 702 19.94 16.16 6.09
N GLN A 703 20.48 17.30 6.51
CA GLN A 703 20.14 17.92 7.80
C GLN A 703 18.65 18.25 7.88
N SER A 704 18.08 18.86 6.83
CA SER A 704 16.65 19.14 6.78
C SER A 704 15.80 17.86 6.85
N ALA A 705 16.18 16.81 6.12
CA ALA A 705 15.49 15.52 6.19
C ALA A 705 15.58 14.89 7.60
N TYR A 706 16.74 15.02 8.26
CA TYR A 706 16.93 14.55 9.62
C TYR A 706 16.12 15.33 10.65
N ALA A 707 15.98 16.65 10.49
CA ALA A 707 15.09 17.46 11.33
C ALA A 707 13.62 16.99 11.22
N THR A 708 13.12 16.71 10.01
CA THR A 708 11.79 16.14 9.81
C THR A 708 11.64 14.79 10.50
N LYS A 709 12.64 13.91 10.37
CA LYS A 709 12.65 12.61 11.08
C LYS A 709 12.53 12.79 12.59
N LEU A 710 13.28 13.74 13.17
CA LEU A 710 13.22 14.03 14.61
C LEU A 710 11.84 14.57 15.03
N LYS A 711 11.24 15.47 14.26
CA LYS A 711 9.86 15.94 14.52
C LYS A 711 8.86 14.79 14.53
N LEU A 712 8.95 13.87 13.56
CA LEU A 712 8.10 12.67 13.50
C LEU A 712 8.32 11.76 14.72
N MET A 713 9.56 11.59 15.17
CA MET A 713 9.88 10.82 16.38
C MET A 713 9.28 11.45 17.64
N PHE A 714 9.39 12.77 17.81
CA PHE A 714 8.82 13.46 18.96
C PHE A 714 7.29 13.45 18.95
N ALA A 715 6.66 13.56 17.78
CA ALA A 715 5.20 13.50 17.64
C ALA A 715 4.60 12.14 18.00
N GLN A 716 5.40 11.06 17.97
CA GLN A 716 4.98 9.70 18.35
C GLN A 716 5.16 9.39 19.84
N LEU A 717 5.67 10.33 20.64
CA LEU A 717 5.79 10.15 22.08
C LEU A 717 4.41 10.08 22.76
N PRO A 718 4.29 9.38 23.90
CA PRO A 718 3.03 9.39 24.66
C PRO A 718 2.69 10.80 25.14
N LEU A 719 1.42 11.02 25.48
CA LEU A 719 0.89 12.35 25.76
C LEU A 719 1.65 13.09 26.87
N ALA A 720 1.99 12.41 27.97
CA ALA A 720 2.69 13.03 29.10
C ALA A 720 4.07 13.56 28.70
N GLU A 721 4.80 12.81 27.87
CA GLU A 721 6.10 13.20 27.33
C GLU A 721 5.99 14.36 26.35
N ARG A 722 4.97 14.36 25.47
CA ARG A 722 4.70 15.48 24.57
C ARG A 722 4.37 16.76 25.34
N GLN A 723 3.57 16.66 26.40
CA GLN A 723 3.26 17.79 27.29
C GLN A 723 4.52 18.29 28.02
N ALA A 724 5.37 17.38 28.50
CA ALA A 724 6.61 17.75 29.17
C ALA A 724 7.59 18.45 28.21
N LEU A 725 7.67 18.03 26.93
CA LEU A 725 8.47 18.72 25.91
C LEU A 725 7.95 20.13 25.63
N GLU A 726 6.63 20.31 25.55
CA GLU A 726 6.04 21.62 25.23
C GLU A 726 6.13 22.58 26.42
N LEU A 727 5.74 22.13 27.62
CA LEU A 727 5.61 22.97 28.83
C LEU A 727 6.89 23.02 29.67
N GLY A 728 7.78 22.03 29.57
CA GLY A 728 9.01 21.96 30.38
C GLY A 728 10.20 22.72 29.78
N LYS A 729 11.21 23.04 30.58
CA LYS A 729 12.49 23.52 30.07
C LYS A 729 13.25 22.36 29.41
N VAL A 730 13.82 22.56 28.22
CA VAL A 730 14.57 21.52 27.50
C VAL A 730 16.03 21.93 27.29
N GLU A 731 16.95 21.06 27.67
CA GLU A 731 18.40 21.23 27.49
C GLU A 731 18.95 20.07 26.67
N LEU A 732 19.83 20.37 25.72
CA LEU A 732 20.47 19.39 24.85
C LEU A 732 21.95 19.27 25.19
N PHE A 733 22.49 18.06 25.11
CA PHE A 733 23.88 17.76 25.39
C PHE A 733 24.46 16.79 24.36
N THR A 734 25.76 16.94 24.10
CA THR A 734 26.56 16.01 23.31
C THR A 734 27.58 15.30 24.19
N LEU A 735 27.98 14.11 23.78
CA LEU A 735 29.04 13.35 24.41
C LEU A 735 30.29 13.44 23.55
N ARG A 736 31.47 13.50 24.19
CA ARG A 736 32.76 13.38 23.49
C ARG A 736 33.80 12.65 24.34
N ALA A 737 34.80 12.12 23.65
CA ALA A 737 35.99 11.59 24.29
C ALA A 737 36.97 12.73 24.68
N GLU A 738 37.98 12.37 25.48
CA GLU A 738 39.11 13.24 25.78
C GLU A 738 39.90 13.58 24.50
N THR A 739 40.36 14.82 24.35
CA THR A 739 41.19 15.21 23.21
C THR A 739 42.64 14.73 23.32
N GLY A 740 43.09 14.40 24.54
CA GLY A 740 44.48 14.03 24.83
C GLY A 740 45.46 15.21 24.85
N PHE A 741 45.01 16.43 24.54
CA PHE A 741 45.82 17.66 24.52
C PHE A 741 45.67 18.46 25.81
N SER A 742 46.60 19.39 26.03
CA SER A 742 46.48 20.35 27.13
C SER A 742 45.28 21.28 26.93
N ARG A 743 44.74 21.82 28.02
CA ARG A 743 43.60 22.74 28.01
C ARG A 743 43.87 23.99 27.15
N ALA A 744 45.12 24.45 27.11
CA ALA A 744 45.51 25.61 26.31
C ALA A 744 45.48 25.31 24.79
N GLU A 745 45.65 24.04 24.42
CA GLU A 745 45.70 23.59 23.03
C GLU A 745 44.37 22.95 22.58
N GLU A 746 43.36 22.91 23.44
CA GLU A 746 42.06 22.32 23.14
C GLU A 746 41.24 23.27 22.26
N THR A 747 41.31 23.08 20.94
CA THR A 747 40.54 23.87 19.97
C THR A 747 39.14 23.30 19.75
N ALA A 748 38.22 24.12 19.24
CA ALA A 748 36.87 23.69 18.87
C ALA A 748 36.90 22.53 17.85
N ALA A 749 37.78 22.59 16.86
CA ALA A 749 37.96 21.52 15.87
C ALA A 749 38.39 20.19 16.53
N ARG A 750 39.32 20.23 17.50
CA ARG A 750 39.77 19.03 18.23
C ARG A 750 38.65 18.42 19.09
N LYS A 751 37.87 19.27 19.78
CA LYS A 751 36.67 18.79 20.51
C LYS A 751 35.66 18.16 19.56
N ASN A 752 35.43 18.81 18.42
CA ASN A 752 34.48 18.36 17.42
C ASN A 752 34.85 16.99 16.82
N ALA A 753 36.14 16.75 16.59
CA ALA A 753 36.66 15.47 16.12
C ALA A 753 36.43 14.32 17.11
N GLN A 754 36.31 14.61 18.41
CA GLN A 754 36.05 13.61 19.47
C GLN A 754 34.55 13.48 19.80
N ARG A 755 33.67 14.23 19.13
CA ARG A 755 32.23 14.24 19.41
C ARG A 755 31.57 12.96 18.93
N ALA A 756 30.77 12.37 19.80
CA ALA A 756 29.98 11.20 19.54
C ALA A 756 28.62 11.62 18.94
N ARG A 757 28.55 11.71 17.60
CA ARG A 757 27.48 12.37 16.84
C ARG A 757 26.24 11.53 16.56
N GLN A 758 26.27 10.24 16.89
CA GLN A 758 25.17 9.31 16.59
C GLN A 758 24.05 9.37 17.64
N GLY A 759 24.28 10.09 18.75
CA GLY A 759 23.27 10.34 19.78
C GLY A 759 23.35 11.74 20.36
N THR A 760 22.21 12.23 20.85
CA THR A 760 22.07 13.46 21.62
C THR A 760 21.33 13.15 22.91
N LEU A 761 21.84 13.66 24.03
CA LEU A 761 21.16 13.57 25.32
C LEU A 761 20.27 14.81 25.49
N MET A 762 18.98 14.59 25.80
CA MET A 762 18.00 15.64 26.01
C MET A 762 17.47 15.58 27.43
N ARG A 763 17.66 16.63 28.22
CA ARG A 763 17.10 16.79 29.57
C ARG A 763 15.82 17.62 29.47
N VAL A 764 14.75 17.14 30.09
CA VAL A 764 13.46 17.82 30.17
C VAL A 764 13.09 18.02 31.64
N GLU A 765 12.87 19.26 32.01
CA GLU A 765 12.47 19.67 33.37
C GLU A 765 11.06 20.24 33.32
N HIS A 766 10.09 19.54 33.92
CA HIS A 766 8.69 19.94 33.93
C HIS A 766 8.11 19.76 35.34
N GLY A 767 7.75 20.88 35.99
CA GLY A 767 7.38 20.88 37.40
C GLY A 767 8.56 20.47 38.29
N GLN A 768 8.36 19.46 39.15
CA GLN A 768 9.42 18.88 39.99
C GLN A 768 10.09 17.65 39.36
N SER A 769 9.74 17.30 38.12
CA SER A 769 10.27 16.11 37.45
C SER A 769 11.37 16.48 36.46
N VAL A 770 12.51 15.78 36.56
CA VAL A 770 13.60 15.82 35.59
C VAL A 770 13.69 14.46 34.92
N VAL A 771 13.62 14.43 33.59
CA VAL A 771 13.73 13.20 32.80
C VAL A 771 14.74 13.41 31.68
N TYR A 772 15.53 12.38 31.40
CA TYR A 772 16.46 12.39 30.28
C TYR A 772 15.95 11.50 29.14
N TYR A 773 16.28 11.90 27.91
CA TYR A 773 16.03 11.13 26.71
C TYR A 773 17.31 10.99 25.90
N GLU A 774 17.62 9.78 25.47
CA GLU A 774 18.71 9.52 24.53
C GLU A 774 18.11 9.44 23.12
N VAL A 775 18.46 10.42 22.28
CA VAL A 775 17.92 10.60 20.92
C VAL A 775 18.98 10.17 19.91
N PHE A 776 18.78 9.02 19.26
CA PHE A 776 19.76 8.44 18.33
C PHE A 776 19.40 8.65 16.86
N ALA A 777 20.42 8.88 16.03
CA ALA A 777 20.29 9.07 14.59
C ALA A 777 19.68 7.85 13.87
N ASN A 778 19.88 6.65 14.43
CA ASN A 778 19.27 5.41 13.93
C ASN A 778 17.74 5.32 14.15
N GLY A 779 17.11 6.31 14.79
CA GLY A 779 15.67 6.39 15.00
C GLY A 779 15.20 5.86 16.36
N LYS A 780 16.11 5.59 17.29
CA LYS A 780 15.75 5.20 18.67
C LYS A 780 15.66 6.44 19.57
N LEU A 781 14.63 6.47 20.41
CA LEU A 781 14.47 7.44 21.48
C LEU A 781 14.21 6.67 22.78
N ILE A 782 15.07 6.87 23.78
CA ILE A 782 15.02 6.11 25.04
C ILE A 782 14.83 7.06 26.21
N LYS A 783 13.77 6.85 26.97
CA LYS A 783 13.54 7.55 28.24
C LYS A 783 14.44 6.94 29.32
N ARG A 784 15.19 7.79 30.02
CA ARG A 784 16.08 7.44 31.13
C ARG A 784 15.55 8.07 32.41
N THR A 785 15.08 7.23 33.31
CA THR A 785 14.57 7.61 34.64
C THR A 785 15.53 7.23 35.77
N ASP A 786 16.65 6.60 35.43
CA ASP A 786 17.70 6.11 36.33
C ASP A 786 18.83 7.13 36.57
N LEU A 787 18.81 8.25 35.84
CA LEU A 787 19.86 9.28 35.90
C LEU A 787 19.59 10.32 37.00
N PRO A 788 20.65 10.90 37.61
CA PRO A 788 20.50 11.96 38.61
C PRO A 788 19.95 13.25 37.98
N GLU A 789 19.29 14.09 38.80
CA GLU A 789 18.71 15.37 38.34
C GLU A 789 19.75 16.30 37.69
N SER A 790 20.99 16.24 38.17
CA SER A 790 22.15 16.94 37.60
C SER A 790 23.25 15.95 37.23
N ILE A 791 23.79 16.12 36.03
CA ILE A 791 24.95 15.38 35.52
C ILE A 791 26.18 16.30 35.49
N GLU A 792 27.36 15.72 35.65
CA GLU A 792 28.61 16.46 35.56
C GLU A 792 28.86 16.95 34.12
N LEU A 793 29.05 18.26 33.95
CA LEU A 793 29.24 18.90 32.64
C LEU A 793 30.69 19.34 32.45
N ASN A 794 31.13 19.36 31.20
CA ASN A 794 32.44 19.86 30.74
C ASN A 794 33.67 19.10 31.28
N GLY A 795 33.46 17.96 31.96
CA GLY A 795 34.51 17.11 32.51
C GLY A 795 35.26 17.74 33.68
N VAL A 796 36.32 17.06 34.14
CA VAL A 796 37.12 17.49 35.30
C VAL A 796 38.51 17.88 34.86
N ILE A 797 39.00 19.02 35.34
CA ILE A 797 40.37 19.46 35.07
C ILE A 797 41.36 18.68 35.94
N ARG A 798 42.31 17.98 35.32
CA ARG A 798 43.38 17.25 36.00
C ARG A 798 44.75 17.65 35.45
N ARG A 799 45.82 17.45 36.24
CA ARG A 799 47.21 17.63 35.77
C ARG A 799 47.73 16.30 35.21
N ARG A 800 48.15 16.28 33.94
CA ARG A 800 48.70 15.08 33.28
C ARG A 800 50.15 15.34 32.85
N ARG A 801 50.98 14.30 32.90
CA ARG A 801 52.38 14.34 32.52
C ARG A 801 52.50 14.23 30.99
N PHE A 802 53.13 15.21 30.36
CA PHE A 802 53.50 15.21 28.95
C PHE A 802 55.01 15.12 28.79
N ASN A 803 55.46 14.41 27.77
CA ASN A 803 56.89 14.32 27.44
C ASN A 803 57.24 15.51 26.52
N ALA A 804 58.21 16.32 26.93
CA ALA A 804 58.77 17.41 26.14
C ALA A 804 60.27 17.18 25.90
N SER A 805 60.84 17.92 24.95
CA SER A 805 62.26 17.80 24.54
C SER A 805 63.26 18.07 25.68
N GLN A 806 62.85 18.78 26.73
CA GLN A 806 63.67 19.11 27.91
C GLN A 806 63.17 18.44 29.22
N GLY A 807 62.38 17.36 29.13
CA GLY A 807 61.87 16.62 30.29
C GLY A 807 60.35 16.53 30.32
N ALA A 808 59.78 16.10 31.45
CA ALA A 808 58.33 15.94 31.56
C ALA A 808 57.66 17.16 32.19
N VAL A 809 56.62 17.67 31.54
CA VAL A 809 55.85 18.83 31.99
C VAL A 809 54.45 18.40 32.42
N TYR A 810 53.95 18.95 33.51
CA TYR A 810 52.60 18.69 34.00
C TYR A 810 51.63 19.78 33.52
N LEU A 811 50.84 19.47 32.50
CA LEU A 811 49.86 20.39 31.92
C LEU A 811 48.45 20.06 32.40
N GLN A 812 47.59 21.08 32.49
CA GLN A 812 46.18 20.88 32.76
C GLN A 812 45.50 20.29 31.53
N VAL A 813 44.69 19.25 31.72
CA VAL A 813 43.89 18.58 30.69
C VAL A 813 42.45 18.48 31.18
N VAL A 814 41.49 18.47 30.25
CA VAL A 814 40.09 18.15 30.53
C VAL A 814 39.92 16.64 30.43
N CYS A 815 39.59 16.00 31.54
CA CYS A 815 39.37 14.56 31.62
C CYS A 815 37.88 14.25 31.67
N GLY A 816 37.49 13.16 31.02
CA GLY A 816 36.15 12.60 31.15
C GLY A 816 35.96 11.91 32.50
N THR A 817 34.70 11.70 32.86
CA THR A 817 34.31 10.93 34.05
C THR A 817 33.55 9.69 33.66
N GLN A 818 33.39 8.78 34.63
CA GLN A 818 32.64 7.56 34.42
C GLN A 818 31.15 7.90 34.35
N MET A 819 30.54 7.64 33.20
CA MET A 819 29.15 8.02 32.93
C MET A 819 28.28 6.82 32.52
N PRO A 820 27.00 6.80 32.89
CA PRO A 820 26.03 5.72 32.59
C PRO A 820 25.49 5.80 31.14
N PHE A 821 26.37 6.07 30.18
CA PHE A 821 26.06 6.14 28.75
C PHE A 821 26.92 5.14 27.99
N ASP A 822 26.35 4.47 26.99
CA ASP A 822 27.09 3.63 26.06
C ASP A 822 27.77 4.52 25.01
N PHE A 823 28.99 5.00 25.30
CA PHE A 823 29.70 5.94 24.44
C PHE A 823 29.93 5.38 23.03
N GLU A 824 30.14 4.08 22.90
CA GLU A 824 30.32 3.42 21.61
C GLU A 824 29.06 3.54 20.74
N ALA A 825 27.88 3.43 21.33
CA ALA A 825 26.61 3.66 20.63
C ALA A 825 26.44 5.11 20.19
N TYR A 826 26.84 6.09 21.03
CA TYR A 826 26.86 7.51 20.64
C TYR A 826 27.89 7.82 19.56
N ALA A 827 29.02 7.10 19.51
CA ALA A 827 30.08 7.37 18.55
C ALA A 827 29.80 6.72 17.19
N THR A 828 29.28 5.50 17.19
CA THR A 828 29.20 4.64 15.99
C THR A 828 27.77 4.35 15.53
N GLY A 829 26.76 4.60 16.37
CA GLY A 829 25.37 4.24 16.10
C GLY A 829 25.08 2.75 16.30
N ALA A 830 25.99 2.01 16.94
CA ALA A 830 25.84 0.61 17.29
C ALA A 830 24.59 0.32 18.14
N LYS A 831 24.19 -0.96 18.19
CA LYS A 831 23.08 -1.39 19.05
C LYS A 831 23.46 -1.14 20.52
N LEU A 832 22.64 -0.36 21.21
CA LEU A 832 22.81 -0.03 22.62
C LEU A 832 22.93 -1.26 23.51
N ARG A 833 23.89 -1.20 24.43
CA ARG A 833 24.09 -2.17 25.50
C ARG A 833 23.54 -1.59 26.81
N PRO A 834 22.55 -2.24 27.43
CA PRO A 834 21.98 -1.78 28.70
C PRO A 834 23.03 -1.76 29.82
N GLY A 835 22.94 -0.77 30.71
CA GLY A 835 23.75 -0.71 31.94
C GLY A 835 25.24 -0.42 31.77
N VAL A 836 25.69 0.03 30.59
CA VAL A 836 27.11 0.36 30.36
C VAL A 836 27.52 1.63 31.10
N MET A 837 28.64 1.55 31.81
CA MET A 837 29.34 2.67 32.43
C MET A 837 30.62 2.98 31.66
N SER A 838 30.60 4.00 30.80
CA SER A 838 31.77 4.41 30.01
C SER A 838 32.73 5.23 30.87
N PRO A 839 34.05 4.92 30.91
CA PRO A 839 34.96 5.43 31.94
C PRO A 839 35.44 6.87 31.75
N ALA A 840 35.44 7.40 30.52
CA ALA A 840 36.05 8.69 30.18
C ALA A 840 35.17 9.48 29.21
N VAL A 841 33.98 9.86 29.65
CA VAL A 841 33.02 10.63 28.85
C VAL A 841 32.95 12.07 29.33
N ILE A 842 32.94 13.01 28.40
CA ILE A 842 32.69 14.43 28.67
C ILE A 842 31.32 14.78 28.07
N VAL A 843 30.44 15.32 28.90
CA VAL A 843 29.12 15.82 28.48
C VAL A 843 29.20 17.34 28.31
N GLU A 844 28.87 17.86 27.13
CA GLU A 844 28.90 19.29 26.83
C GLU A 844 27.53 19.77 26.35
N PRO A 845 27.08 20.98 26.73
CA PRO A 845 25.81 21.53 26.27
C PRO A 845 25.82 21.76 24.75
N LEU A 846 24.67 21.51 24.12
CA LEU A 846 24.41 21.73 22.70
C LEU A 846 23.51 22.94 22.52
N GLY A 847 24.12 24.12 22.49
CA GLY A 847 23.40 25.39 22.40
C GLY A 847 22.74 25.82 23.71
N ALA A 848 21.88 26.84 23.62
CA ALA A 848 21.13 27.36 24.76
C ALA A 848 19.91 26.48 25.10
N ALA A 849 19.46 26.54 26.35
CA ALA A 849 18.24 25.87 26.79
C ALA A 849 17.00 26.47 26.09
N PHE A 850 16.03 25.61 25.78
CA PHE A 850 14.69 26.02 25.35
C PHE A 850 13.83 26.28 26.59
N SER A 851 13.31 27.50 26.71
CA SER A 851 12.46 27.89 27.82
C SER A 851 11.18 27.05 27.94
N ALA A 852 10.65 26.96 29.15
CA ALA A 852 9.34 26.40 29.41
C ALA A 852 8.26 27.15 28.61
N GLY A 853 7.32 26.41 28.02
CA GLY A 853 6.17 26.99 27.32
C GLY A 853 5.04 27.32 28.30
N GLU A 854 4.18 28.25 27.94
CA GLU A 854 2.97 28.54 28.70
C GLU A 854 1.83 27.62 28.25
N ARG A 855 1.10 27.06 29.22
CA ARG A 855 -0.11 26.29 28.92
C ARG A 855 -1.21 27.25 28.43
N PRO A 856 -1.93 26.91 27.35
CA PRO A 856 -3.03 27.75 26.87
C PRO A 856 -4.07 28.06 27.96
N ALA A 857 -4.56 29.30 27.97
CA ALA A 857 -5.58 29.75 28.91
C ALA A 857 -6.87 28.90 28.80
N GLY A 858 -7.47 28.54 29.94
CA GLY A 858 -8.71 27.76 29.99
C GLY A 858 -8.55 26.26 29.70
N GLN A 859 -7.32 25.72 29.73
CA GLN A 859 -7.05 24.29 29.61
C GLN A 859 -6.40 23.73 30.87
N THR A 860 -6.83 22.53 31.27
CA THR A 860 -6.17 21.74 32.31
C THR A 860 -5.03 20.93 31.69
N LEU A 861 -4.13 20.37 32.51
CA LEU A 861 -3.09 19.48 31.98
C LEU A 861 -3.72 18.24 31.32
N GLU A 862 -4.80 17.71 31.89
CA GLU A 862 -5.52 16.55 31.35
C GLU A 862 -6.17 16.81 29.97
N SER A 863 -6.62 18.05 29.73
CA SER A 863 -7.29 18.43 28.47
C SER A 863 -6.35 19.02 27.41
N PHE A 864 -5.12 19.36 27.79
CA PHE A 864 -4.15 19.97 26.88
C PHE A 864 -3.42 18.90 26.05
N VAL A 865 -3.57 18.97 24.73
CA VAL A 865 -2.85 18.11 23.78
C VAL A 865 -1.99 18.99 22.88
N PRO A 866 -0.65 18.92 22.98
CA PRO A 866 0.22 19.74 22.15
C PRO A 866 0.25 19.22 20.71
N SER A 867 0.22 20.15 19.74
CA SER A 867 0.53 19.88 18.33
C SER A 867 2.04 19.70 18.15
N THR A 868 2.59 18.60 18.66
CA THR A 868 4.04 18.38 18.77
C THR A 868 4.76 18.47 17.43
N TYR A 869 4.18 17.95 16.34
CA TYR A 869 4.78 18.06 15.01
C TYR A 869 4.79 19.52 14.49
N GLY A 870 3.73 20.27 14.77
CA GLY A 870 3.58 21.67 14.38
C GLY A 870 4.18 22.67 15.38
N SER A 871 4.74 22.21 16.50
CA SER A 871 5.25 23.07 17.57
C SER A 871 6.53 23.79 17.13
N PRO A 872 6.59 25.13 17.23
CA PRO A 872 7.81 25.89 16.96
C PRO A 872 8.97 25.49 17.87
N LYS A 873 8.68 25.13 19.13
CA LYS A 873 9.71 24.70 20.09
C LYS A 873 10.31 23.36 19.70
N VAL A 874 9.46 22.39 19.34
CA VAL A 874 9.91 21.07 18.88
C VAL A 874 10.68 21.18 17.56
N ALA A 875 10.25 22.05 16.64
CA ALA A 875 11.02 22.37 15.43
C ALA A 875 12.40 22.92 15.78
N GLY A 876 12.51 23.87 16.72
CA GLY A 876 13.78 24.39 17.20
C GLY A 876 14.69 23.34 17.83
N ILE A 877 14.13 22.39 18.60
CA ILE A 877 14.87 21.25 19.17
C ILE A 877 15.41 20.35 18.04
N ALA A 878 14.55 19.97 17.09
CA ALA A 878 14.92 19.12 15.96
C ALA A 878 16.00 19.77 15.09
N ASP A 879 15.84 21.05 14.77
CA ASP A 879 16.81 21.83 13.98
C ASP A 879 18.15 21.94 14.70
N ARG A 880 18.15 22.20 16.03
CA ARG A 880 19.39 22.26 16.82
C ARG A 880 20.16 20.95 16.75
N ILE A 881 19.47 19.82 16.89
CA ILE A 881 20.11 18.49 16.79
C ILE A 881 20.63 18.25 15.38
N ALA A 882 19.81 18.52 14.36
CA ALA A 882 20.15 18.24 12.97
C ALA A 882 21.27 19.15 12.44
N GLN A 883 21.38 20.38 12.92
CA GLN A 883 22.39 21.34 12.49
C GLN A 883 23.71 21.16 13.25
N ASP A 884 23.64 21.09 14.58
CA ASP A 884 24.85 21.18 15.43
C ASP A 884 25.40 19.80 15.86
N ASN A 885 24.61 18.74 15.75
CA ASN A 885 25.01 17.36 16.05
C ASN A 885 24.58 16.38 14.95
N PHE A 886 24.66 16.79 13.68
CA PHE A 886 24.43 15.88 12.55
C PHE A 886 25.37 14.68 12.63
N TYR A 887 24.82 13.49 12.33
CA TYR A 887 25.48 12.20 12.57
C TYR A 887 26.72 11.95 11.70
N GLU A 888 26.87 12.70 10.61
CA GLU A 888 28.05 12.68 9.74
C GLU A 888 28.70 14.07 9.69
N PRO A 889 30.02 14.22 9.85
CA PRO A 889 30.69 15.50 9.62
C PRO A 889 30.72 15.91 8.15
N ALA A 890 30.65 17.22 7.86
CA ALA A 890 30.74 17.75 6.51
C ALA A 890 32.08 17.41 5.83
N GLU A 891 33.20 17.45 6.58
CA GLU A 891 34.52 17.11 6.01
C GLU A 891 34.60 15.64 5.59
N SER A 892 34.01 14.73 6.38
CA SER A 892 33.95 13.30 6.04
C SER A 892 33.13 13.07 4.76
N MET A 893 32.02 13.78 4.61
CA MET A 893 31.17 13.70 3.41
C MET A 893 31.92 14.21 2.17
N LEU A 894 32.61 15.34 2.28
CA LEU A 894 33.44 15.90 1.21
C LEU A 894 34.58 14.94 0.83
N GLN A 895 35.22 14.30 1.80
CA GLN A 895 36.26 13.31 1.56
C GLN A 895 35.72 12.10 0.78
N ARG A 896 34.53 11.59 1.16
CA ARG A 896 33.85 10.51 0.42
C ARG A 896 33.49 10.94 -1.01
N ALA A 897 33.06 12.19 -1.19
CA ALA A 897 32.67 12.76 -2.47
C ALA A 897 33.86 12.97 -3.43
N ARG A 898 35.05 13.28 -2.88
CA ARG A 898 36.28 13.47 -3.66
C ARG A 898 36.77 12.17 -4.32
N GLN A 899 36.65 11.02 -3.64
CA GLN A 899 37.21 9.69 -3.98
C GLN A 899 38.67 9.74 -4.50
N PRO A 900 39.65 9.17 -3.79
CA PRO A 900 41.05 9.31 -4.19
C PRO A 900 41.33 8.58 -5.51
N LEU A 901 41.83 9.32 -6.50
CA LEU A 901 42.16 8.78 -7.82
C LEU A 901 43.42 7.90 -7.76
N PRO A 902 43.55 6.89 -8.62
CA PRO A 902 44.79 6.11 -8.71
C PRO A 902 46.03 6.98 -8.94
N LEU A 903 45.91 8.05 -9.72
CA LEU A 903 47.01 8.98 -9.97
C LEU A 903 47.41 9.80 -8.74
N GLU A 904 46.44 10.30 -7.97
CA GLU A 904 46.68 11.04 -6.72
C GLU A 904 47.41 10.15 -5.71
N LYS A 905 46.97 8.89 -5.56
CA LYS A 905 47.65 7.92 -4.70
C LYS A 905 49.10 7.66 -5.12
N ARG A 906 49.42 7.69 -6.43
CA ARG A 906 50.80 7.55 -6.94
C ARG A 906 51.64 8.79 -6.67
N ARG A 907 51.07 9.99 -6.79
CA ARG A 907 51.73 11.26 -6.43
C ARG A 907 52.01 11.32 -4.94
N GLU A 908 51.01 11.05 -4.10
CA GLU A 908 51.16 10.98 -2.65
C GLU A 908 52.16 9.90 -2.19
N ALA A 909 52.24 8.75 -2.87
CA ALA A 909 53.24 7.73 -2.57
C ALA A 909 54.67 8.23 -2.89
N ARG A 910 54.84 9.01 -3.95
CA ARG A 910 56.11 9.64 -4.33
C ARG A 910 56.48 10.80 -3.41
N ASP A 911 55.53 11.62 -3.02
CA ASP A 911 55.75 12.77 -2.13
C ASP A 911 56.09 12.28 -0.70
N ARG A 912 55.51 11.15 -0.27
CA ARG A 912 55.88 10.46 0.97
C ARG A 912 57.32 9.93 1.01
N ASP A 913 57.98 9.73 -0.13
CA ASP A 913 59.41 9.40 -0.20
C ASP A 913 60.33 10.62 0.00
N HIS A 914 59.78 11.84 0.10
CA HIS A 914 60.54 13.08 0.38
C HIS A 914 60.19 13.75 1.72
N GLU A 915 59.28 13.17 2.51
CA GLU A 915 58.85 13.72 3.81
C GLU A 915 59.17 12.77 4.98
N PHE A 916 60.42 12.28 5.01
CA PHE A 916 60.97 11.42 6.08
C PHE A 916 61.23 12.17 7.41
N LEU A 917 60.86 13.44 7.56
CA LEU A 917 61.08 14.21 8.80
C LEU A 917 59.94 15.15 9.17
N LEU A 918 58.71 14.64 9.27
CA LEU A 918 57.68 15.18 10.17
C LEU A 918 57.01 14.04 10.96
N GLY A 919 57.83 13.40 11.80
CA GLY A 919 57.34 12.76 13.00
C GLY A 919 56.76 13.79 13.98
N PHE A 920 55.87 13.31 14.85
CA PHE A 920 55.25 13.97 16.01
C PHE A 920 53.78 14.45 15.90
N VAL A 921 52.84 13.50 15.67
CA VAL A 921 51.53 13.38 16.38
C VAL A 921 51.09 11.89 16.36
N PRO A 922 50.67 11.25 17.47
CA PRO A 922 50.38 9.79 17.57
C PRO A 922 49.07 9.41 16.83
N PHE A 923 48.86 8.23 16.19
CA PHE A 923 49.11 6.84 16.59
C PHE A 923 49.53 5.92 15.42
N VAL A 924 50.81 5.53 15.36
CA VAL A 924 51.43 4.66 14.33
C VAL A 924 51.90 3.30 14.92
N GLY A 925 51.38 2.86 16.07
CA GLY A 925 51.91 1.71 16.81
C GLY A 925 51.56 0.30 16.30
N ALA A 926 50.55 0.11 15.44
CA ALA A 926 49.97 -1.22 15.18
C ALA A 926 50.49 -1.96 13.91
N TYR A 927 51.28 -1.29 13.06
CA TYR A 927 51.69 -1.86 11.77
C TYR A 927 52.96 -2.74 11.83
N GLN A 928 53.77 -2.65 12.88
CA GLN A 928 55.09 -3.32 12.92
C GLN A 928 55.11 -4.69 13.64
N GLU A 929 54.05 -5.07 14.37
CA GLU A 929 53.97 -6.36 15.07
C GLU A 929 53.47 -7.51 14.16
N PHE A 930 52.71 -7.20 13.09
CA PHE A 930 52.21 -8.20 12.13
C PHE A 930 53.29 -8.78 11.21
N LYS A 931 54.47 -8.17 11.12
CA LYS A 931 55.58 -8.64 10.28
C LYS A 931 56.41 -9.78 10.92
N LYS A 932 56.13 -10.19 12.16
CA LYS A 932 56.97 -11.16 12.91
C LYS A 932 56.31 -12.51 13.28
N GLY A 933 55.09 -12.79 12.83
CA GLY A 933 54.58 -14.18 12.74
C GLY A 933 54.31 -14.94 14.05
N ASN A 934 53.96 -14.28 15.17
CA ASN A 934 53.56 -14.96 16.41
C ASN A 934 52.03 -14.90 16.65
N VAL A 935 51.32 -15.97 16.27
CA VAL A 935 49.84 -16.00 16.11
C VAL A 935 49.06 -16.36 17.39
N GLY A 936 49.71 -16.66 18.52
CA GLY A 936 49.01 -17.15 19.72
C GLY A 936 48.53 -16.08 20.73
N ARG A 937 49.09 -14.87 20.72
CA ARG A 937 48.81 -13.83 21.74
C ARG A 937 48.47 -12.44 21.19
N GLY A 938 48.37 -12.29 19.86
CA GLY A 938 47.97 -11.04 19.18
C GLY A 938 46.46 -10.84 19.01
N LEU A 939 45.61 -11.78 19.46
CA LEU A 939 44.16 -11.75 19.26
C LEU A 939 43.36 -11.17 20.44
N ALA A 940 44.02 -10.71 21.51
CA ALA A 940 43.34 -10.19 22.71
C ALA A 940 43.34 -8.66 22.85
N ASN A 941 43.98 -7.90 21.95
CA ASN A 941 44.03 -6.42 22.04
C ASN A 941 43.95 -5.72 20.66
N LEU A 942 43.23 -6.30 19.70
CA LEU A 942 43.08 -5.78 18.33
C LEU A 942 41.60 -5.66 17.95
N GLY A 943 40.86 -4.88 18.75
CA GLY A 943 39.43 -4.63 18.57
C GLY A 943 39.07 -3.17 18.29
N LEU A 944 40.02 -2.28 17.97
CA LEU A 944 39.72 -0.84 18.04
C LEU A 944 40.23 0.12 16.94
N ASP A 945 40.83 -0.31 15.82
CA ASP A 945 41.18 0.68 14.76
C ASP A 945 41.05 0.15 13.32
N VAL A 946 39.82 -0.20 12.93
CA VAL A 946 39.34 -0.25 11.52
C VAL A 946 37.95 0.41 11.43
N ILE A 947 37.83 1.63 11.96
CA ILE A 947 36.61 2.45 11.87
C ILE A 947 36.99 3.71 11.09
N GLY A 948 37.00 3.63 9.75
CA GLY A 948 37.31 4.79 8.91
C GLY A 948 37.38 4.55 7.39
N VAL A 949 37.68 3.32 6.94
CA VAL A 949 37.71 2.99 5.50
C VAL A 949 36.76 1.82 5.13
N ALA A 950 36.00 1.32 6.10
CA ALA A 950 34.83 0.45 5.87
C ALA A 950 33.50 1.14 6.22
N ILE A 951 33.52 2.44 6.55
CA ILE A 951 32.35 3.23 6.93
C ILE A 951 31.97 4.12 5.76
N GLY A 952 31.09 3.55 4.94
CA GLY A 952 30.67 4.04 3.62
C GLY A 952 29.96 2.95 2.83
N ALA A 953 30.16 1.68 3.20
CA ALA A 953 29.38 0.54 2.74
C ALA A 953 29.33 -0.54 3.84
N GLY A 954 28.43 -0.41 4.83
CA GLY A 954 28.19 -1.47 5.82
C GLY A 954 27.93 -1.00 7.25
N GLY A 955 26.72 -0.50 7.51
CA GLY A 955 26.27 -0.17 8.89
C GLY A 955 24.76 0.05 9.03
N GLN A 956 24.06 0.39 7.95
CA GLN A 956 22.58 0.41 7.86
C GLN A 956 22.05 -0.26 6.57
N ALA A 957 22.93 -0.81 5.71
CA ALA A 957 22.51 -1.49 4.48
C ALA A 957 21.96 -2.91 4.69
N ARG A 958 22.09 -3.53 5.88
CA ARG A 958 21.49 -4.86 6.14
C ARG A 958 20.07 -4.81 6.71
N GLY A 959 19.60 -3.64 7.16
CA GLY A 959 18.20 -3.40 7.52
C GLY A 959 17.34 -2.99 6.32
N LEU A 960 17.91 -2.22 5.39
CA LEU A 960 17.21 -1.74 4.18
C LEU A 960 17.26 -2.70 2.99
N ILE A 961 18.15 -3.71 3.01
CA ILE A 961 18.10 -4.82 2.04
C ILE A 961 17.07 -5.89 2.44
N ARG A 962 16.52 -5.91 3.67
CA ARG A 962 15.35 -6.77 3.96
C ARG A 962 14.04 -6.20 3.44
N SER A 963 13.92 -4.89 3.26
CA SER A 963 12.77 -4.27 2.59
C SER A 963 12.88 -4.28 1.06
N ALA A 964 14.08 -4.42 0.48
CA ALA A 964 14.27 -4.61 -0.97
C ALA A 964 14.45 -6.08 -1.41
N LYS A 965 14.84 -7.02 -0.52
CA LYS A 965 14.82 -8.48 -0.79
C LYS A 965 13.58 -9.23 -0.29
N ALA A 966 12.64 -8.56 0.40
CA ALA A 966 11.29 -9.09 0.55
C ALA A 966 10.44 -8.97 -0.73
N LEU A 967 11.02 -8.41 -1.80
CA LEU A 967 10.44 -8.36 -3.17
C LEU A 967 11.27 -9.17 -4.19
N SER A 968 12.10 -10.12 -3.73
CA SER A 968 12.76 -11.11 -4.61
C SER A 968 12.91 -12.47 -3.91
N ALA A 969 11.79 -13.06 -3.53
CA ALA A 969 11.64 -14.50 -3.43
C ALA A 969 10.38 -14.85 -4.22
N ASP A 970 10.62 -15.22 -5.48
CA ASP A 970 9.63 -15.65 -6.43
C ASP A 970 9.14 -17.06 -6.06
N PRO A 971 7.82 -17.28 -6.02
CA PRO A 971 7.22 -18.29 -6.89
C PRO A 971 6.12 -17.67 -7.76
N LEU A 972 6.44 -16.61 -8.50
CA LEU A 972 5.67 -16.05 -9.63
C LEU A 972 6.42 -16.20 -10.96
N ARG A 973 7.30 -17.20 -11.06
CA ARG A 973 8.04 -17.52 -12.30
C ARG A 973 7.20 -18.22 -13.38
N ARG A 974 5.87 -18.18 -13.32
CA ARG A 974 4.97 -18.76 -14.35
C ARG A 974 4.01 -17.78 -15.01
N LEU A 975 4.01 -16.48 -14.70
CA LEU A 975 3.11 -15.53 -15.37
C LEU A 975 3.78 -14.29 -16.00
N VAL A 976 5.06 -14.39 -16.40
CA VAL A 976 5.70 -13.36 -17.26
C VAL A 976 6.53 -14.03 -18.35
N MET A 977 5.86 -14.44 -19.43
CA MET A 977 6.45 -14.46 -20.77
C MET A 977 5.54 -13.66 -21.70
N ARG A 978 5.66 -12.34 -21.62
CA ARG A 978 5.59 -11.37 -22.72
C ARG A 978 5.76 -9.98 -22.09
N LEU A 979 6.37 -9.07 -22.86
CA LEU A 979 6.80 -7.72 -22.50
C LEU A 979 8.25 -7.63 -21.97
N LYS A 980 9.16 -7.40 -22.92
CA LYS A 980 10.51 -6.87 -22.68
C LYS A 980 10.42 -5.34 -22.72
N PRO A 981 10.92 -4.58 -21.74
CA PRO A 981 11.09 -3.14 -21.92
C PRO A 981 12.46 -2.88 -22.55
N SER A 982 12.45 -2.25 -23.73
CA SER A 982 13.60 -1.57 -24.31
C SER A 982 13.90 -0.28 -23.55
N ALA A 983 15.18 -0.06 -23.25
CA ALA A 983 15.69 1.12 -22.58
C ALA A 983 15.46 2.40 -23.40
N ALA A 984 14.68 3.33 -22.87
CA ALA A 984 14.67 4.73 -23.29
C ALA A 984 14.32 5.62 -22.09
N THR A 985 15.29 6.45 -21.68
CA THR A 985 15.16 7.72 -20.95
C THR A 985 14.11 7.81 -19.81
N LEU A 986 14.62 7.70 -18.58
CA LEU A 986 13.94 8.02 -17.32
C LEU A 986 13.50 9.49 -17.27
N ALA A 987 12.29 9.77 -17.74
CA ALA A 987 11.48 10.82 -17.16
C ALA A 987 10.84 10.24 -15.88
N SER A 988 11.05 10.89 -14.74
CA SER A 988 10.36 10.53 -13.49
C SER A 988 8.86 10.78 -13.65
N ALA A 989 8.14 9.78 -14.17
CA ALA A 989 6.70 9.71 -13.98
C ALA A 989 6.48 9.66 -12.46
N LYS A 990 5.91 10.74 -11.90
CA LYS A 990 5.42 10.72 -10.53
C LYS A 990 4.55 9.48 -10.37
N PRO A 991 4.77 8.62 -9.37
CA PRO A 991 3.83 7.55 -9.06
C PRO A 991 2.46 8.17 -8.93
N ALA A 992 1.44 7.59 -9.59
CA ALA A 992 0.07 7.99 -9.34
C ALA A 992 -0.17 7.96 -7.82
N ALA A 993 -0.51 9.10 -7.22
CA ALA A 993 -0.64 9.26 -5.78
C ALA A 993 -1.55 8.15 -5.20
N ALA A 994 -1.14 7.54 -4.09
CA ALA A 994 -1.89 6.46 -3.45
C ALA A 994 -3.26 6.98 -2.99
N PHE A 995 -4.27 6.14 -2.83
CA PHE A 995 -5.60 6.61 -2.39
C PHE A 995 -5.56 7.32 -1.04
N SER A 996 -4.67 6.99 -0.11
CA SER A 996 -4.55 7.77 1.12
C SER A 996 -4.06 9.19 0.87
N ASP A 997 -3.28 9.42 -0.18
CA ASP A 997 -3.02 10.77 -0.67
C ASP A 997 -4.33 11.36 -1.22
N ARG A 998 -5.00 10.72 -2.20
CA ARG A 998 -6.20 11.28 -2.86
C ARG A 998 -7.45 11.46 -2.00
N ALA A 999 -7.78 10.49 -1.13
CA ALA A 999 -8.98 10.46 -0.29
C ALA A 999 -8.93 11.51 0.81
N PHE A 1000 -7.75 11.72 1.39
CA PHE A 1000 -7.53 12.81 2.32
C PHE A 1000 -7.25 14.13 1.53
N ASP A 1001 -6.59 14.13 0.36
CA ASP A 1001 -6.15 15.34 -0.38
C ASP A 1001 -7.35 16.08 -0.96
N PHE A 1002 -8.36 15.33 -1.41
CA PHE A 1002 -9.57 15.91 -1.97
C PHE A 1002 -10.40 16.67 -0.91
N ILE A 1003 -10.28 16.33 0.38
CA ILE A 1003 -10.90 17.08 1.50
C ILE A 1003 -10.36 18.53 1.53
N LYS A 1004 -9.12 18.75 1.08
CA LYS A 1004 -8.50 20.09 0.95
C LYS A 1004 -9.10 20.91 -0.20
N GLN A 1005 -9.50 20.26 -1.29
CA GLN A 1005 -10.02 20.93 -2.51
C GLN A 1005 -11.55 21.09 -2.51
N SER A 1006 -12.29 20.21 -1.82
CA SER A 1006 -13.75 20.25 -1.76
C SER A 1006 -14.27 20.95 -0.50
N GLY A 1007 -13.94 22.23 -0.30
CA GLY A 1007 -14.55 23.05 0.76
C GLY A 1007 -16.08 23.06 0.72
N LEU A 1008 -16.66 22.79 -0.45
CA LEU A 1008 -18.09 22.64 -0.71
C LEU A 1008 -18.70 21.34 -0.15
N PHE A 1009 -17.93 20.26 -0.08
CA PHE A 1009 -18.39 18.99 0.49
C PHE A 1009 -18.42 19.05 2.02
N VAL A 1010 -17.38 19.64 2.64
CA VAL A 1010 -17.32 19.81 4.10
C VAL A 1010 -18.43 20.75 4.58
N SER A 1011 -18.75 21.80 3.82
CA SER A 1011 -19.91 22.66 4.14
C SER A 1011 -21.24 21.95 3.92
N ALA A 1012 -21.38 21.13 2.87
CA ALA A 1012 -22.59 20.35 2.57
C ALA A 1012 -22.85 19.22 3.58
N ALA A 1013 -21.80 18.57 4.11
CA ALA A 1013 -21.90 17.54 5.13
C ALA A 1013 -22.26 18.11 6.52
N LEU A 1014 -21.82 19.33 6.82
CA LEU A 1014 -22.03 19.98 8.12
C LEU A 1014 -23.25 20.93 8.15
N ASN A 1015 -23.67 21.46 7.00
CA ASN A 1015 -24.81 22.38 6.89
C ASN A 1015 -25.52 22.24 5.52
N PRO A 1016 -26.51 21.33 5.39
CA PRO A 1016 -27.09 20.90 4.11
C PRO A 1016 -27.82 21.97 3.29
N LEU A 1017 -28.07 23.16 3.84
CA LEU A 1017 -28.86 24.22 3.20
C LEU A 1017 -28.02 25.16 2.32
N ASP A 1018 -26.72 25.33 2.60
CA ASP A 1018 -25.87 26.34 1.93
C ASP A 1018 -24.79 25.76 1.00
N GLY A 1019 -24.33 24.51 1.22
CA GLY A 1019 -23.24 23.90 0.42
C GLY A 1019 -23.69 23.20 -0.87
N TYR A 1020 -24.91 22.65 -0.89
CA TYR A 1020 -25.43 21.89 -2.03
C TYR A 1020 -25.77 22.72 -3.28
N PRO A 1021 -26.24 23.98 -3.20
CA PRO A 1021 -26.44 24.82 -4.39
C PRO A 1021 -25.13 25.07 -5.16
N GLN A 1022 -23.97 25.02 -4.51
CA GLN A 1022 -22.66 25.24 -5.12
C GLN A 1022 -22.09 23.95 -5.76
N LEU A 1023 -22.33 22.77 -5.15
CA LEU A 1023 -22.05 21.46 -5.76
C LEU A 1023 -22.92 21.20 -7.00
N ILE A 1024 -24.19 21.58 -6.92
CA ILE A 1024 -25.11 21.54 -8.06
C ILE A 1024 -24.66 22.57 -9.12
N ASN A 1025 -24.20 23.77 -8.76
CA ASN A 1025 -23.67 24.76 -9.73
C ASN A 1025 -22.40 24.31 -10.46
N ALA A 1026 -21.54 23.49 -9.85
CA ALA A 1026 -20.38 22.89 -10.52
C ALA A 1026 -20.80 21.80 -11.52
N ALA A 1027 -21.87 21.07 -11.22
CA ALA A 1027 -22.50 20.11 -12.13
C ALA A 1027 -23.46 20.74 -13.17
N THR A 1028 -23.84 22.03 -13.03
CA THR A 1028 -24.91 22.67 -13.84
C THR A 1028 -24.47 23.88 -14.70
N LYS A 1029 -23.18 23.99 -15.04
CA LYS A 1029 -22.78 24.65 -16.31
C LYS A 1029 -23.13 23.70 -17.49
N GLY A 1030 -24.33 23.70 -18.05
CA GLY A 1030 -25.14 24.88 -18.31
C GLY A 1030 -26.66 24.69 -18.31
N LEU A 1031 -27.28 25.61 -17.58
CA LEU A 1031 -28.55 26.33 -17.85
C LEU A 1031 -29.90 25.66 -17.49
N VAL A 1032 -30.61 26.38 -16.60
CA VAL A 1032 -32.08 26.51 -16.39
C VAL A 1032 -32.74 25.85 -15.15
N LYS A 1033 -32.74 26.62 -14.05
CA LYS A 1033 -33.82 27.16 -13.16
C LYS A 1033 -35.01 26.33 -12.56
N LEU A 1034 -34.99 26.26 -11.20
CA LEU A 1034 -36.02 26.63 -10.15
C LEU A 1034 -37.38 25.86 -10.03
N PRO A 1035 -38.19 25.98 -8.92
CA PRO A 1035 -37.99 26.49 -7.53
C PRO A 1035 -38.65 25.70 -6.32
N LEU A 1036 -38.22 26.03 -5.06
CA LEU A 1036 -38.91 26.28 -3.73
C LEU A 1036 -40.01 25.30 -3.18
N LEU A 1037 -40.28 25.03 -1.88
CA LEU A 1037 -40.14 25.74 -0.58
C LEU A 1037 -40.32 24.78 0.65
N VAL A 1038 -40.19 25.35 1.85
CA VAL A 1038 -39.93 24.87 3.23
C VAL A 1038 -41.19 24.53 4.08
N ALA A 1039 -41.10 23.61 5.06
CA ALA A 1039 -41.48 23.77 6.50
C ALA A 1039 -41.70 22.43 7.27
N GLY A 1040 -41.11 22.31 8.46
CA GLY A 1040 -41.52 21.35 9.51
C GLY A 1040 -40.44 20.33 9.94
N GLY A 1041 -40.06 20.36 11.22
CA GLY A 1041 -39.01 19.53 11.83
C GLY A 1041 -39.22 18.02 11.68
N GLY A 1042 -38.11 17.32 11.46
CA GLY A 1042 -38.05 15.92 11.07
C GLY A 1042 -37.23 15.80 9.79
N MET A 1043 -35.91 15.71 9.94
CA MET A 1043 -34.95 15.70 8.83
C MET A 1043 -35.10 14.41 8.00
N LYS A 1044 -36.10 14.36 7.11
CA LYS A 1044 -36.20 13.35 6.06
C LYS A 1044 -35.26 13.77 4.92
N TRP A 1045 -34.31 12.89 4.62
CA TRP A 1045 -33.29 13.02 3.59
C TRP A 1045 -33.91 13.04 2.17
N GLY A 1046 -34.70 14.06 1.85
CA GLY A 1046 -35.75 13.95 0.84
C GLY A 1046 -35.34 14.03 -0.63
N LYS A 1047 -34.15 14.55 -0.98
CA LYS A 1047 -33.80 14.77 -2.42
C LYS A 1047 -32.35 14.49 -2.82
N THR A 1048 -31.41 14.35 -1.87
CA THR A 1048 -30.01 13.93 -2.12
C THR A 1048 -29.70 12.51 -1.62
N ALA A 1049 -30.55 11.92 -0.78
CA ALA A 1049 -30.37 10.53 -0.35
C ALA A 1049 -30.34 9.51 -1.49
N PRO A 1050 -31.14 9.62 -2.57
CA PRO A 1050 -31.26 8.53 -3.53
C PRO A 1050 -29.95 8.18 -4.22
N HIS A 1051 -29.11 9.15 -4.61
CA HIS A 1051 -27.87 8.86 -5.34
C HIS A 1051 -26.76 8.31 -4.45
N LEU A 1052 -26.61 8.82 -3.22
CA LEU A 1052 -25.67 8.27 -2.24
C LEU A 1052 -26.12 6.90 -1.76
N ILE A 1053 -27.40 6.70 -1.45
CA ILE A 1053 -27.97 5.39 -1.12
C ILE A 1053 -27.78 4.43 -2.30
N THR A 1054 -28.03 4.87 -3.54
CA THR A 1054 -27.82 4.01 -4.73
C THR A 1054 -26.34 3.67 -4.91
N ALA A 1055 -25.42 4.63 -4.74
CA ALA A 1055 -23.99 4.37 -4.80
C ALA A 1055 -23.54 3.43 -3.67
N GLU A 1056 -24.13 3.58 -2.49
CA GLU A 1056 -23.87 2.77 -1.30
C GLU A 1056 -24.33 1.33 -1.52
N GLU A 1057 -25.57 1.15 -1.98
CA GLU A 1057 -26.16 -0.14 -2.32
C GLU A 1057 -25.40 -0.82 -3.47
N LYS A 1058 -25.01 -0.07 -4.52
CA LYS A 1058 -24.20 -0.60 -5.62
C LYS A 1058 -22.83 -1.06 -5.13
N LEU A 1059 -22.13 -0.26 -4.33
CA LEU A 1059 -20.83 -0.61 -3.77
C LEU A 1059 -20.94 -1.83 -2.85
N ARG A 1060 -21.96 -1.86 -1.99
CA ARG A 1060 -22.23 -2.98 -1.09
C ARG A 1060 -22.54 -4.26 -1.86
N ALA A 1061 -23.43 -4.21 -2.84
CA ALA A 1061 -23.76 -5.35 -3.70
C ALA A 1061 -22.54 -5.83 -4.49
N TYR A 1062 -21.76 -4.90 -5.06
CA TYR A 1062 -20.51 -5.18 -5.73
C TYR A 1062 -19.52 -5.91 -4.81
N MET A 1063 -19.41 -5.51 -3.56
CA MET A 1063 -18.50 -6.17 -2.61
C MET A 1063 -19.02 -7.51 -2.09
N LEU A 1064 -20.35 -7.72 -2.00
CA LEU A 1064 -20.97 -9.02 -1.65
C LEU A 1064 -20.59 -10.08 -2.65
N ILE A 1065 -20.72 -9.72 -3.91
CA ILE A 1065 -20.26 -10.55 -5.01
C ILE A 1065 -18.75 -10.80 -4.90
N ALA A 1066 -17.94 -9.76 -4.63
CA ALA A 1066 -16.49 -9.91 -4.49
C ALA A 1066 -16.05 -10.89 -3.39
N ALA A 1067 -16.86 -11.01 -2.33
CA ALA A 1067 -16.64 -11.93 -1.22
C ALA A 1067 -17.17 -13.35 -1.47
N GLY A 1068 -17.93 -13.56 -2.55
CA GLY A 1068 -18.63 -14.81 -2.85
C GLY A 1068 -19.89 -15.03 -2.00
N GLN A 1069 -20.54 -13.95 -1.56
CA GLN A 1069 -21.74 -13.99 -0.71
C GLN A 1069 -22.98 -13.49 -1.47
N ALA A 1070 -24.11 -14.18 -1.30
CA ALA A 1070 -25.41 -13.71 -1.76
C ALA A 1070 -26.02 -12.75 -0.73
N GLY A 1071 -26.65 -11.65 -1.17
CA GLY A 1071 -27.44 -10.80 -0.29
C GLY A 1071 -28.61 -11.57 0.34
N ASN A 1072 -28.96 -11.23 1.59
CA ASN A 1072 -30.09 -11.83 2.30
C ASN A 1072 -31.41 -11.51 1.56
N PRO A 1073 -32.29 -12.48 1.26
CA PRO A 1073 -33.52 -12.25 0.48
C PRO A 1073 -34.57 -11.33 1.13
N GLU A 1074 -34.36 -10.88 2.37
CA GLU A 1074 -35.24 -9.93 3.08
C GLU A 1074 -34.94 -8.45 2.82
N ALA A 1075 -33.92 -8.10 2.03
CA ALA A 1075 -33.76 -6.72 1.57
C ALA A 1075 -34.78 -6.45 0.44
N PRO A 1076 -35.56 -5.35 0.47
CA PRO A 1076 -36.57 -5.11 -0.55
C PRO A 1076 -35.89 -4.94 -1.91
N VAL A 1077 -36.11 -5.90 -2.79
CA VAL A 1077 -35.92 -5.73 -4.23
C VAL A 1077 -36.84 -4.58 -4.64
N LEU A 1078 -36.28 -3.52 -5.20
CA LEU A 1078 -37.07 -2.44 -5.82
C LEU A 1078 -37.77 -3.01 -7.06
N ASP A 1079 -38.86 -3.73 -6.84
CA ASP A 1079 -39.87 -3.97 -7.86
C ASP A 1079 -40.55 -2.62 -8.14
N ALA A 1080 -40.34 -2.12 -9.35
CA ALA A 1080 -41.07 -0.99 -9.87
C ALA A 1080 -42.54 -1.40 -10.11
N ALA A 1081 -43.36 -1.36 -9.07
CA ALA A 1081 -44.81 -1.48 -9.15
C ALA A 1081 -45.49 -0.15 -8.76
N PRO A 1082 -46.63 0.21 -9.38
CA PRO A 1082 -47.15 1.57 -9.40
C PRO A 1082 -47.73 2.01 -8.04
N VAL A 1083 -47.56 3.30 -7.76
CA VAL A 1083 -48.05 3.98 -6.55
C VAL A 1083 -49.56 3.83 -6.41
N THR A 1084 -50.00 3.10 -5.38
CA THR A 1084 -51.34 3.27 -4.80
C THR A 1084 -51.23 3.54 -3.32
N THR A 1085 -51.80 4.66 -2.91
CA THR A 1085 -51.88 5.20 -1.56
C THR A 1085 -52.65 4.27 -0.61
N ARG A 1086 -52.07 3.96 0.56
CA ARG A 1086 -52.86 3.43 1.69
C ARG A 1086 -52.36 3.97 3.03
N THR A 1087 -53.23 4.75 3.64
CA THR A 1087 -53.25 5.25 5.02
C THR A 1087 -53.54 4.11 6.00
N GLY A 1088 -52.92 4.13 7.19
CA GLY A 1088 -53.32 3.25 8.30
C GLY A 1088 -52.27 3.15 9.41
N ALA A 1089 -52.61 3.67 10.59
CA ALA A 1089 -51.81 3.73 11.81
C ALA A 1089 -51.43 2.36 12.39
N ARG A 1090 -50.32 2.30 13.14
CA ARG A 1090 -49.99 1.18 14.02
C ARG A 1090 -49.37 1.68 15.32
N GLU A 1091 -50.17 1.69 16.38
CA GLU A 1091 -49.72 1.65 17.77
C GLU A 1091 -49.30 0.21 18.11
N ALA A 1092 -48.17 0.02 18.78
CA ALA A 1092 -47.93 -1.12 19.66
C ALA A 1092 -46.80 -0.80 20.66
N ARG A 1093 -47.09 -1.10 21.94
CA ARG A 1093 -46.33 -0.78 23.15
C ARG A 1093 -45.15 -1.75 23.38
N LEU A 1094 -44.09 -1.24 24.00
CA LEU A 1094 -43.05 -1.99 24.73
C LEU A 1094 -43.57 -2.51 26.08
N PRO A 1095 -42.90 -3.50 26.70
CA PRO A 1095 -42.00 -3.13 27.80
C PRO A 1095 -40.73 -3.99 27.90
N PHE A 1096 -39.62 -3.43 28.40
CA PHE A 1096 -38.83 -3.99 29.52
C PHE A 1096 -37.76 -2.99 29.98
N ASP A 1097 -37.92 -2.55 31.23
CA ASP A 1097 -37.00 -1.80 32.08
C ASP A 1097 -35.96 -2.75 32.69
N GLN A 1098 -34.67 -2.40 32.64
CA GLN A 1098 -33.68 -2.64 33.71
C GLN A 1098 -32.30 -2.09 33.34
N PHE A 1099 -32.05 -0.80 33.59
CA PHE A 1099 -30.75 -0.23 33.97
C PHE A 1099 -31.02 1.16 34.57
N ARG A 1100 -31.02 1.27 35.92
CA ARG A 1100 -31.05 2.57 36.61
C ARG A 1100 -29.70 2.82 37.27
N PRO A 1101 -29.01 3.93 36.97
CA PRO A 1101 -27.97 4.45 37.84
C PRO A 1101 -28.62 5.27 38.98
N SER A 1102 -28.16 5.02 40.20
CA SER A 1102 -28.47 5.79 41.39
C SER A 1102 -27.82 7.18 41.33
N LEU A 1103 -28.61 8.25 41.45
CA LEU A 1103 -28.14 9.62 41.69
C LEU A 1103 -28.65 10.11 43.06
N PRO A 1104 -27.83 10.84 43.85
CA PRO A 1104 -28.28 11.45 45.09
C PRO A 1104 -29.07 12.75 44.85
N ARG A 1105 -29.85 13.12 45.86
CA ARG A 1105 -30.93 14.11 45.89
C ARG A 1105 -30.48 15.58 45.94
N ARG A 1106 -31.32 16.44 45.33
CA ARG A 1106 -31.65 17.87 45.60
C ARG A 1106 -30.53 18.92 45.51
N VAL A 1107 -30.77 20.00 44.75
CA VAL A 1107 -31.10 21.38 45.23
C VAL A 1107 -31.78 22.16 44.06
N GLU A 1108 -32.38 23.29 44.40
CA GLU A 1108 -33.57 23.99 43.93
C GLU A 1108 -33.60 24.67 42.55
N ARG A 1109 -34.84 24.92 42.12
CA ARG A 1109 -35.27 25.81 41.05
C ARG A 1109 -35.12 27.29 41.47
N SER A 1110 -34.61 28.11 40.57
CA SER A 1110 -35.05 29.51 40.44
C SER A 1110 -34.76 30.09 39.05
N SER A 1111 -35.86 30.25 38.30
CA SER A 1111 -36.36 31.49 37.71
C SER A 1111 -35.47 32.43 36.87
N ALA A 1112 -36.12 32.89 35.77
CA ALA A 1112 -36.01 34.19 35.10
C ALA A 1112 -34.93 34.32 34.01
N SER A 1113 -35.15 35.02 32.90
CA SER A 1113 -36.36 35.54 32.25
C SER A 1113 -35.91 36.07 30.89
N VAL A 1114 -36.76 35.87 29.88
CA VAL A 1114 -36.72 36.52 28.57
C VAL A 1114 -36.63 38.04 28.73
N LEU A 1115 -35.73 38.69 27.98
CA LEU A 1115 -35.93 40.07 27.54
C LEU A 1115 -35.44 40.25 26.10
N THR A 1116 -36.31 40.91 25.36
CA THR A 1116 -36.42 41.18 23.93
C THR A 1116 -35.55 42.35 23.48
N GLY A 1117 -35.11 42.33 22.20
CA GLY A 1117 -34.23 43.26 21.41
C GLY A 1117 -34.33 44.80 21.59
N PRO A 1118 -34.11 45.65 20.55
CA PRO A 1118 -33.70 45.39 19.17
C PRO A 1118 -32.55 46.30 18.63
N THR A 1119 -32.27 46.05 17.35
CA THR A 1119 -31.43 46.69 16.33
C THR A 1119 -31.50 48.21 16.15
N ASN A 1120 -30.37 48.82 15.73
CA ASN A 1120 -30.21 49.82 14.64
C ASN A 1120 -28.70 50.04 14.37
N ALA A 1121 -28.15 49.73 13.17
CA ALA A 1121 -28.12 50.55 11.94
C ALA A 1121 -27.17 51.78 12.08
N LEU A 1122 -26.20 52.15 11.20
CA LEU A 1122 -25.84 51.83 9.81
C LEU A 1122 -24.46 52.48 9.47
N ARG A 1123 -23.71 51.87 8.54
CA ARG A 1123 -22.86 52.44 7.45
C ARG A 1123 -21.64 53.32 7.83
N SER A 1124 -20.45 53.12 7.25
CA SER A 1124 -20.19 53.12 5.80
C SER A 1124 -18.77 52.66 5.40
N PHE A 1125 -18.68 51.88 4.29
CA PHE A 1125 -17.78 51.96 3.10
C PHE A 1125 -16.25 52.17 3.28
N SER A 1126 -15.31 51.53 2.55
CA SER A 1126 -15.35 50.71 1.32
C SER A 1126 -13.95 50.17 0.94
N LEU A 1127 -13.92 49.00 0.25
CA LEU A 1127 -13.18 48.60 -0.98
C LEU A 1127 -11.63 48.71 -0.99
N THR A 1128 -10.79 47.84 -1.60
CA THR A 1128 -10.88 46.69 -2.54
C THR A 1128 -9.44 46.14 -2.66
N LEU A 1129 -9.19 44.83 -2.54
CA LEU A 1129 -9.04 43.84 -3.64
C LEU A 1129 -7.97 44.19 -4.69
N SER A 1130 -6.97 43.32 -4.89
CA SER A 1130 -7.12 42.04 -5.58
C SER A 1130 -6.03 41.06 -5.17
#